data_AF-A0AAV7MYL1-F1
#
_entry.id   AF-A0AAV7MYL1-F1
#
_cell.length_a   1.000
_cell.length_b   1.000
_cell.length_c   1.000
_cell.angle_alpha   90.00
_cell.angle_beta   90.00
_cell.angle_gamma   90.00
#
_symmetry.space_group_name_H-M   'P 1'
#
loop_
_entity.id
_entity.type
_entity.pdbx_description
1 polymer ?
#
loop_
_entity_poly.entity_id
_entity_poly.type
_entity_poly.pdbx_seq_one_letter_code
_entity_poly.pdbx_strand_id
1 'polypeptide(L)'
;MATDDRSRFRMRFLLFSSLYLSVSLAVDRSNFKTCDQSSFCKRQRELKLGSSVYRALLDSLDVTETRASLQLMNEANKIPLLLEVYSLKGNMTRFKINELNPLRPRYEVPDVLIEDPQTLQLTVTGKDEESVELSLGGNHHKLIITAKPFRMDLLAGRDLVLSVNSRGLLMFEHLRKRKDSDSQKETASDGGSEKEEEEAHMETEEKIDKAEELEKDKDAEDEPGMWDETFKTHTDSKPNGPTSVGLDFSLPGFENVYGIPEHADNLKLKNTEGGDPYRLYNLDVFQYELYNPMALYGSVPLMLAHNIHRTLGIFWLNAAETWVDISSNTAGKTLFGKMLDYMQGGGETPQTDVRWMSESGIIDVFVLLGPTAKDVFKQYGSLTGTQAFPPLFSIGYHQCRWNYNDEEDVRAVDAGFDEHDLPYDVIWLDIEHADGKRYFTWDPNKFPTPKNMLQELDTKRRKMVTIVDPHIKIDSGYRIHNEIRSKNFYVKTKDGSDYEGWCWPGSAGYPDFTNPEMRAWWSSMFSYDQYEGSMSNLFVWNDMNEPSVFNGPEVTMHKDAVHKDGWEHRDVHNLYGLYVQQATAEGQIQRSGGNERPFVLSRAFFAGSQRFGAIWTGDNAAEWDHLKISIPMCLSLGLVGISFCGADIGGFFKNPSPELLVRWYQMGAYQPFFRAHAHLDTTRREPWLFGEENKQLIRSALRERYALLPYWYTMFYHAYRTGEPVMRPLWVDYPEDVSTFAIDDQFLLGSAILAHPVSEQAARGVQVYLPGKGVWYDVHTHQVHHAPQTMYVPVIMSSIPVYQRGGSIVPQKERIRRSSECTLSDPFTLYVALSPEGLAEGDLYLDDGHSFNFEKKNEFLHRLFTFSGGVLTSSSADPRGRFDTLAWVERVVILGSAKPATVSVRLAGGEETPLDFQYNAETSVLTIRKPAVKLSSDWSITVR
;
A
#
# COMPACT_ATOMS: atom_id res chain seq x y z
N MET A 1 -29.42 -65.43 26.08
CA MET A 1 -28.30 -64.57 26.52
C MET A 1 -28.28 -63.36 25.61
N ALA A 2 -28.98 -62.31 26.07
CA ALA A 2 -29.17 -61.07 25.36
C ALA A 2 -28.65 -59.96 26.29
N THR A 3 -27.45 -59.48 26.01
CA THR A 3 -26.84 -58.22 26.45
C THR A 3 -25.37 -58.33 26.08
N ASP A 4 -24.94 -57.68 25.00
CA ASP A 4 -23.70 -56.89 24.91
C ASP A 4 -23.31 -56.59 23.44
N ASP A 5 -24.21 -56.01 22.65
CA ASP A 5 -23.87 -55.58 21.28
C ASP A 5 -24.51 -54.24 20.87
N ARG A 6 -24.85 -53.41 21.86
CA ARG A 6 -25.34 -52.04 21.64
C ARG A 6 -24.43 -50.95 22.21
N SER A 7 -23.41 -51.30 23.00
CA SER A 7 -22.44 -50.36 23.56
C SER A 7 -21.24 -50.10 22.62
N ARG A 8 -20.82 -51.10 21.83
CA ARG A 8 -19.65 -50.98 20.94
C ARG A 8 -19.91 -50.28 19.60
N PHE A 9 -21.16 -50.22 19.15
CA PHE A 9 -21.51 -49.54 17.89
C PHE A 9 -21.70 -48.02 18.06
N ARG A 10 -22.17 -47.56 19.24
CA ARG A 10 -22.32 -46.12 19.52
C ARG A 10 -21.00 -45.41 19.81
N MET A 11 -20.00 -46.10 20.36
CA MET A 11 -18.72 -45.50 20.71
C MET A 11 -17.76 -45.36 19.51
N ARG A 12 -17.95 -46.16 18.45
CA ARG A 12 -17.22 -46.01 17.18
C ARG A 12 -17.82 -44.97 16.24
N PHE A 13 -19.12 -44.70 16.32
CA PHE A 13 -19.76 -43.65 15.53
C PHE A 13 -19.46 -42.25 16.10
N LEU A 14 -19.38 -42.10 17.43
CA LEU A 14 -19.02 -40.84 18.08
C LEU A 14 -17.55 -40.44 17.87
N LEU A 15 -16.63 -41.40 17.71
CA LEU A 15 -15.21 -41.14 17.39
C LEU A 15 -14.95 -40.90 15.89
N PHE A 16 -15.85 -41.34 15.01
CA PHE A 16 -15.76 -41.05 13.56
C PHE A 16 -16.49 -39.76 13.16
N SER A 17 -17.49 -39.33 13.92
CA SER A 17 -18.17 -38.05 13.66
C SER A 17 -17.43 -36.83 14.24
N SER A 18 -16.49 -37.01 15.17
CA SER A 18 -15.65 -35.91 15.70
C SER A 18 -14.35 -35.68 14.92
N LEU A 19 -14.02 -36.53 13.93
CA LEU A 19 -12.85 -36.37 13.06
C LEU A 19 -13.18 -35.84 11.65
N TYR A 20 -14.46 -35.54 11.37
CA TYR A 20 -14.93 -34.97 10.11
C TYR A 20 -15.54 -33.57 10.24
N LEU A 21 -15.27 -32.87 11.35
CA LEU A 21 -15.14 -31.42 11.30
C LEU A 21 -13.66 -31.13 11.08
N SER A 22 -13.24 -31.14 9.82
CA SER A 22 -12.11 -30.31 9.41
C SER A 22 -12.53 -28.89 9.73
N VAL A 23 -12.23 -28.45 10.96
CA VAL A 23 -12.16 -27.05 11.32
C VAL A 23 -11.27 -26.46 10.25
N SER A 24 -11.86 -25.68 9.34
CA SER A 24 -11.12 -24.68 8.59
C SER A 24 -10.28 -23.95 9.63
N LEU A 25 -8.97 -24.25 9.68
CA LEU A 25 -8.06 -23.51 10.55
C LEU A 25 -8.22 -22.06 10.09
N ALA A 26 -8.88 -21.29 10.94
CA ALA A 26 -8.99 -19.86 10.79
C ALA A 26 -7.78 -19.25 11.50
N VAL A 27 -7.49 -17.98 11.25
CA VAL A 27 -6.40 -17.28 11.94
C VAL A 27 -6.49 -17.53 13.45
N ASP A 28 -5.39 -17.98 14.06
CA ASP A 28 -5.32 -18.07 15.52
C ASP A 28 -5.10 -16.66 16.08
N ARG A 29 -6.22 -15.95 16.30
CA ARG A 29 -6.25 -14.58 16.85
C ARG A 29 -5.49 -14.47 18.17
N SER A 30 -5.31 -15.56 18.92
CA SER A 30 -4.55 -15.51 20.18
C SER A 30 -3.08 -15.18 19.97
N ASN A 31 -2.53 -15.41 18.76
CA ASN A 31 -1.14 -15.08 18.40
C ASN A 31 -0.91 -13.59 18.19
N PHE A 32 -1.96 -12.78 18.09
CA PHE A 32 -1.88 -11.36 17.76
C PHE A 32 -2.57 -10.53 18.83
N LYS A 33 -1.93 -9.45 19.27
CA LYS A 33 -2.47 -8.60 20.33
C LYS A 33 -3.74 -7.88 19.87
N THR A 34 -4.76 -7.90 20.71
CA THR A 34 -5.82 -6.87 20.71
C THR A 34 -5.29 -5.56 21.31
N CYS A 35 -6.04 -4.46 21.20
CA CYS A 35 -5.61 -3.19 21.82
C CYS A 35 -5.43 -3.33 23.34
N ASP A 36 -6.31 -4.08 24.01
CA ASP A 36 -6.23 -4.31 25.47
C ASP A 36 -4.98 -5.11 25.89
N GLN A 37 -4.42 -5.92 24.98
CA GLN A 37 -3.20 -6.69 25.20
C GLN A 37 -1.92 -5.92 24.82
N SER A 38 -2.05 -4.78 24.14
CA SER A 38 -0.96 -3.86 23.85
C SER A 38 -0.98 -2.73 24.88
N SER A 39 -0.03 -2.73 25.82
CA SER A 39 -0.11 -1.86 27.00
C SER A 39 -0.26 -0.37 26.66
N PHE A 40 0.45 0.10 25.63
CA PHE A 40 0.36 1.51 25.21
C PHE A 40 -0.98 1.82 24.53
N CYS A 41 -1.53 0.90 23.72
CA CYS A 41 -2.84 1.08 23.10
C CYS A 41 -3.91 1.18 24.18
N LYS A 42 -3.88 0.27 25.15
CA LYS A 42 -4.78 0.30 26.30
C LYS A 42 -4.70 1.63 27.07
N ARG A 43 -3.51 2.05 27.49
CA ARG A 43 -3.32 3.32 28.22
C ARG A 43 -3.82 4.52 27.42
N GLN A 44 -3.50 4.58 26.13
CA GLN A 44 -3.99 5.64 25.25
C GLN A 44 -5.52 5.61 25.17
N ARG A 45 -6.14 4.45 24.94
CA ARG A 45 -7.59 4.32 24.75
C ARG A 45 -8.40 4.58 26.02
N GLU A 46 -7.82 4.39 27.21
CA GLU A 46 -8.43 4.72 28.50
C GLU A 46 -8.53 6.24 28.79
N LEU A 47 -7.86 7.08 27.99
CA LEU A 47 -7.92 8.54 28.12
C LEU A 47 -9.35 9.06 27.90
N LYS A 48 -9.83 9.93 28.82
CA LYS A 48 -11.19 10.46 28.80
C LYS A 48 -11.34 11.63 27.83
N LEU A 49 -12.50 11.72 27.16
CA LEU A 49 -12.82 12.86 26.30
C LEU A 49 -12.81 14.18 27.08
N GLY A 50 -12.22 15.22 26.50
CA GLY A 50 -12.14 16.56 27.06
C GLY A 50 -11.09 16.74 28.17
N SER A 51 -10.26 15.74 28.44
CA SER A 51 -9.26 15.78 29.52
C SER A 51 -7.87 16.26 29.08
N SER A 52 -7.77 17.11 28.05
CA SER A 52 -6.47 17.65 27.62
C SER A 52 -5.80 18.41 28.75
N VAL A 53 -4.66 17.91 29.21
CA VAL A 53 -3.82 18.56 30.23
C VAL A 53 -2.79 19.51 29.60
N TYR A 54 -2.78 19.63 28.27
CA TYR A 54 -1.77 20.41 27.56
C TYR A 54 -2.23 21.85 27.36
N ARG A 55 -1.32 22.80 27.62
CA ARG A 55 -1.48 24.23 27.36
C ARG A 55 -0.38 24.71 26.42
N ALA A 56 -0.72 25.48 25.39
CA ALA A 56 0.28 26.21 24.61
C ALA A 56 0.74 27.48 25.34
N LEU A 57 2.05 27.69 25.45
CA LEU A 57 2.65 28.88 26.03
C LEU A 57 2.86 29.94 24.95
N LEU A 58 1.85 30.79 24.71
CA LEU A 58 1.88 31.77 23.61
C LEU A 58 3.03 32.81 23.68
N ASP A 59 3.60 33.03 24.87
CA ASP A 59 4.76 33.90 25.07
C ASP A 59 6.07 33.25 24.58
N SER A 60 6.10 31.92 24.44
CA SER A 60 7.23 31.19 23.86
C SER A 60 7.19 31.10 22.34
N LEU A 61 6.18 31.71 21.71
CA LEU A 61 6.01 31.69 20.26
C LEU A 61 7.20 32.38 19.58
N ASP A 62 7.94 31.61 18.80
CA ASP A 62 9.01 32.07 17.91
C ASP A 62 8.59 31.78 16.46
N VAL A 63 8.48 32.82 15.64
CA VAL A 63 8.08 32.70 14.23
C VAL A 63 9.23 33.18 13.35
N THR A 64 9.81 32.24 12.61
CA THR A 64 10.74 32.52 11.52
C THR A 64 9.97 32.63 10.20
N GLU A 65 10.66 32.93 9.10
CA GLU A 65 10.02 32.94 7.78
C GLU A 65 9.40 31.58 7.43
N THR A 66 9.97 30.46 7.88
CA THR A 66 9.61 29.11 7.40
C THR A 66 8.96 28.23 8.46
N ARG A 67 8.97 28.65 9.74
CA ARG A 67 8.52 27.86 10.88
C ARG A 67 7.92 28.73 11.97
N ALA A 68 6.83 28.28 12.58
CA ALA A 68 6.39 28.75 13.88
C ALA A 68 6.67 27.67 14.93
N SER A 69 7.34 28.02 16.02
CA SER A 69 7.62 27.12 17.14
C SER A 69 7.06 27.68 18.43
N LEU A 70 6.46 26.81 19.26
CA LEU A 70 5.94 27.20 20.58
C LEU A 70 6.02 26.02 21.56
N GLN A 71 6.15 26.31 22.85
CA GLN A 71 6.18 25.27 23.88
C GLN A 71 4.77 24.85 24.29
N LEU A 72 4.55 23.54 24.41
CA LEU A 72 3.36 22.97 25.06
C LEU A 72 3.74 22.52 26.46
N MET A 73 3.01 22.98 27.48
CA MET A 73 3.20 22.56 28.86
C MET A 73 2.14 21.53 29.23
N ASN A 74 2.57 20.36 29.70
CA ASN A 74 1.67 19.44 30.37
C ASN A 74 1.40 19.96 31.80
N GLU A 75 0.17 20.37 32.09
CA GLU A 75 -0.18 20.98 33.37
C GLU A 75 -0.14 19.99 34.55
N ALA A 76 -0.17 18.68 34.31
CA ALA A 76 -0.12 17.66 35.35
C ALA A 76 1.32 17.36 35.78
N ASN A 77 2.23 17.06 34.85
CA ASN A 77 3.62 16.65 35.16
C ASN A 77 4.67 17.74 34.91
N LYS A 78 4.27 18.91 34.41
CA LYS A 78 5.14 20.07 34.14
C LYS A 78 6.26 19.82 33.12
N ILE A 79 6.15 18.77 32.30
CA ILE A 79 7.11 18.50 31.24
C ILE A 79 6.80 19.38 30.01
N PRO A 80 7.78 20.17 29.53
CA PRO A 80 7.62 20.97 28.32
C PRO A 80 7.87 20.14 27.06
N LEU A 81 6.98 20.29 26.09
CA LEU A 81 7.13 19.83 24.72
C LEU A 81 7.37 21.02 23.78
N LEU A 82 7.89 20.75 22.60
CA LEU A 82 8.05 21.69 21.51
C LEU A 82 7.07 21.32 20.39
N LEU A 83 6.21 22.27 20.01
CA LEU A 83 5.41 22.22 18.80
C LEU A 83 6.12 23.04 17.73
N GLU A 84 6.36 22.45 16.57
CA GLU A 84 6.83 23.13 15.36
C GLU A 84 5.75 23.02 14.28
N VAL A 85 5.43 24.14 13.62
CA VAL A 85 4.45 24.24 12.54
C VAL A 85 5.13 24.80 11.30
N TYR A 86 4.90 24.15 10.17
CA TYR A 86 5.40 24.53 8.87
C TYR A 86 4.24 24.66 7.89
N SER A 87 4.20 25.76 7.17
CA SER A 87 3.42 25.80 5.93
C SER A 87 4.27 25.28 4.79
N LEU A 88 3.71 24.42 3.96
CA LEU A 88 4.39 23.76 2.87
C LEU A 88 3.75 24.11 1.53
N LYS A 89 4.58 24.16 0.49
CA LYS A 89 4.13 24.34 -0.88
C LYS A 89 3.15 23.25 -1.28
N GLY A 90 2.15 23.60 -2.09
CA GLY A 90 1.15 22.64 -2.58
C GLY A 90 -0.06 22.47 -1.65
N ASN A 91 -0.41 23.46 -0.83
CA ASN A 91 -1.52 23.41 0.14
C ASN A 91 -1.34 22.29 1.18
N MET A 92 -0.15 22.22 1.80
CA MET A 92 0.14 21.27 2.86
C MET A 92 0.55 22.00 4.13
N THR A 93 0.30 21.37 5.28
CA THR A 93 0.77 21.86 6.58
C THR A 93 1.41 20.71 7.30
N ARG A 94 2.63 20.90 7.81
CA ARG A 94 3.30 19.93 8.67
C ARG A 94 3.35 20.47 10.08
N PHE A 95 3.11 19.62 11.05
CA PHE A 95 3.44 19.96 12.42
C PHE A 95 4.08 18.78 13.15
N LYS A 96 5.02 19.12 14.03
CA LYS A 96 5.79 18.18 14.84
C LYS A 96 5.58 18.50 16.32
N ILE A 97 5.39 17.48 17.15
CA ILE A 97 5.45 17.62 18.60
C ILE A 97 6.53 16.67 19.12
N ASN A 98 7.48 17.22 19.87
CA ASN A 98 8.58 16.47 20.49
C ASN A 98 8.83 16.98 21.92
N GLU A 99 9.56 16.24 22.75
CA GLU A 99 10.02 16.75 24.04
C GLU A 99 11.00 17.90 23.81
N LEU A 100 10.90 18.96 24.62
CA LEU A 100 11.83 20.08 24.50
C LEU A 100 13.25 19.69 24.91
N ASN A 101 13.38 18.86 25.96
CA ASN A 101 14.66 18.39 26.50
C ASN A 101 14.56 16.89 26.83
N PRO A 102 14.55 16.00 25.83
CA PRO A 102 14.38 14.57 26.09
C PRO A 102 15.63 13.97 26.73
N LEU A 103 15.45 12.90 27.54
CA LEU A 103 16.55 12.13 28.12
C LEU A 103 17.45 11.49 27.04
N ARG A 104 16.87 11.18 25.87
CA ARG A 104 17.54 10.70 24.66
C ARG A 104 16.68 11.07 23.44
N PRO A 105 17.24 11.20 22.23
CA PRO A 105 16.44 11.51 21.04
C PRO A 105 15.28 10.53 20.85
N ARG A 106 14.14 11.05 20.38
CA ARG A 106 13.02 10.24 19.88
C ARG A 106 13.21 9.96 18.40
N TYR A 107 12.69 8.82 17.94
CA TYR A 107 12.83 8.43 16.56
C TYR A 107 12.05 9.39 15.64
N GLU A 108 12.72 9.87 14.61
CA GLU A 108 12.12 10.58 13.48
C GLU A 108 12.36 9.73 12.23
N VAL A 109 11.30 9.47 11.46
CA VAL A 109 11.35 8.52 10.34
C VAL A 109 12.22 9.05 9.20
N PRO A 110 13.35 8.37 8.86
CA PRO A 110 14.20 8.74 7.73
C PRO A 110 13.76 8.04 6.43
N ASP A 111 14.36 8.43 5.29
CA ASP A 111 14.26 7.79 3.97
C ASP A 111 12.86 7.64 3.33
N VAL A 112 11.79 7.97 4.05
CA VAL A 112 10.41 8.00 3.53
C VAL A 112 10.15 9.26 2.74
N LEU A 113 10.51 10.42 3.31
CA LEU A 113 10.49 11.69 2.59
C LEU A 113 11.60 11.70 1.55
N ILE A 114 11.26 11.99 0.28
CA ILE A 114 12.23 11.96 -0.82
C ILE A 114 13.18 13.17 -0.82
N GLU A 115 12.73 14.27 -0.23
CA GLU A 115 13.51 15.49 0.02
C GLU A 115 12.86 16.29 1.16
N ASP A 116 13.58 17.28 1.68
CA ASP A 116 12.99 18.23 2.63
C ASP A 116 11.88 19.05 1.94
N PRO A 117 10.63 19.02 2.45
CA PRO A 117 9.52 19.71 1.81
C PRO A 117 9.72 21.23 1.74
N GLN A 118 9.45 21.82 0.57
CA GLN A 118 9.56 23.26 0.38
C GLN A 118 8.57 24.03 1.27
N THR A 119 9.10 24.88 2.14
CA THR A 119 8.31 25.70 3.07
C THR A 119 7.78 26.98 2.42
N LEU A 120 6.68 27.50 2.95
CA LEU A 120 6.09 28.79 2.61
C LEU A 120 6.15 29.74 3.81
N GLN A 121 6.02 31.03 3.52
CA GLN A 121 6.05 32.05 4.56
C GLN A 121 4.88 31.92 5.53
N LEU A 122 5.19 31.87 6.82
CA LEU A 122 4.20 31.97 7.91
C LEU A 122 4.14 33.40 8.42
N THR A 123 2.93 33.91 8.66
CA THR A 123 2.75 35.24 9.27
C THR A 123 1.70 35.18 10.38
N VAL A 124 1.99 35.84 11.50
CA VAL A 124 1.01 36.03 12.56
C VAL A 124 0.03 37.11 12.12
N THR A 125 -1.24 36.74 11.95
CA THR A 125 -2.32 37.66 11.53
C THR A 125 -3.22 38.08 12.68
N GLY A 126 -3.17 37.35 13.80
CA GLY A 126 -3.87 37.70 15.04
C GLY A 126 -3.17 37.06 16.24
N LYS A 127 -3.15 37.74 17.37
CA LYS A 127 -2.68 37.22 18.65
C LYS A 127 -3.41 37.93 19.78
N ASP A 128 -3.97 37.17 20.70
CA ASP A 128 -4.50 37.64 21.97
C ASP A 128 -3.97 36.75 23.12
N GLU A 129 -4.56 36.86 24.31
CA GLU A 129 -4.13 36.10 25.49
C GLU A 129 -4.52 34.61 25.41
N GLU A 130 -5.50 34.25 24.56
CA GLU A 130 -6.08 32.92 24.47
C GLU A 130 -5.67 32.19 23.18
N SER A 131 -5.27 32.90 22.13
CA SER A 131 -5.04 32.33 20.81
C SER A 131 -4.02 33.07 19.95
N VAL A 132 -3.48 32.35 18.96
CA VAL A 132 -2.67 32.90 17.86
C VAL A 132 -3.24 32.43 16.54
N GLU A 133 -3.47 33.36 15.62
CA GLU A 133 -3.82 33.08 14.22
C GLU A 133 -2.57 33.22 13.34
N LEU A 134 -2.24 32.14 12.64
CA LEU A 134 -1.19 32.08 11.63
C LEU A 134 -1.82 32.02 10.24
N SER A 135 -1.42 32.91 9.34
CA SER A 135 -1.65 32.70 7.92
C SER A 135 -0.60 31.75 7.37
N LEU A 136 -1.06 30.70 6.68
CA LEU A 136 -0.21 29.66 6.13
C LEU A 136 0.31 29.98 4.71
N GLY A 137 0.08 31.18 4.18
CA GLY A 137 0.55 31.56 2.84
C GLY A 137 -0.18 30.82 1.70
N GLY A 138 -0.55 31.56 0.65
CA GLY A 138 -1.34 31.02 -0.48
C GLY A 138 -2.80 30.65 -0.11
N ASN A 139 -3.74 30.89 -1.04
CA ASN A 139 -5.13 30.40 -0.99
C ASN A 139 -5.96 30.66 0.29
N HIS A 140 -5.62 31.69 1.10
CA HIS A 140 -6.38 32.09 2.30
C HIS A 140 -6.50 31.01 3.39
N HIS A 141 -5.55 30.06 3.49
CA HIS A 141 -5.52 29.11 4.61
C HIS A 141 -4.99 29.75 5.89
N LYS A 142 -5.58 29.38 7.02
CA LYS A 142 -5.24 29.88 8.35
C LYS A 142 -5.17 28.74 9.36
N LEU A 143 -4.26 28.85 10.32
CA LEU A 143 -4.19 27.99 11.49
C LEU A 143 -4.44 28.83 12.74
N ILE A 144 -5.43 28.48 13.54
CA ILE A 144 -5.67 29.08 14.85
C ILE A 144 -5.14 28.12 15.91
N ILE A 145 -4.22 28.58 16.74
CA ILE A 145 -3.70 27.83 17.88
C ILE A 145 -4.35 28.41 19.13
N THR A 146 -5.16 27.61 19.81
CA THR A 146 -5.79 27.96 21.08
C THR A 146 -4.93 27.48 22.24
N ALA A 147 -4.74 28.33 23.25
CA ALA A 147 -3.79 28.11 24.34
C ALA A 147 -4.25 27.05 25.34
N LYS A 148 -5.48 27.16 25.88
CA LYS A 148 -5.95 26.33 26.99
C LYS A 148 -7.44 25.92 26.83
N PRO A 149 -7.75 24.62 26.71
CA PRO A 149 -6.80 23.54 26.42
C PRO A 149 -6.12 23.76 25.06
N PHE A 150 -4.92 23.21 24.87
CA PHE A 150 -4.21 23.27 23.60
C PHE A 150 -5.07 22.66 22.49
N ARG A 151 -5.25 23.40 21.40
CA ARG A 151 -6.01 22.97 20.21
C ARG A 151 -5.49 23.72 18.99
N MET A 152 -5.55 23.10 17.82
CA MET A 152 -5.30 23.80 16.55
C MET A 152 -6.47 23.62 15.59
N ASP A 153 -6.89 24.69 14.94
CA ASP A 153 -7.97 24.70 13.96
C ASP A 153 -7.47 25.20 12.62
N LEU A 154 -7.64 24.39 11.58
CA LEU A 154 -7.19 24.69 10.22
C LEU A 154 -8.37 25.11 9.37
N LEU A 155 -8.30 26.33 8.82
CA LEU A 155 -9.38 26.95 8.06
C LEU A 155 -8.96 27.19 6.61
N ALA A 156 -9.92 27.02 5.70
CA ALA A 156 -9.84 27.52 4.32
C ALA A 156 -10.82 28.67 4.16
N GLY A 157 -10.32 29.91 4.11
CA GLY A 157 -11.16 31.09 4.16
C GLY A 157 -11.86 31.20 5.53
N ARG A 158 -13.17 30.90 5.57
CA ARG A 158 -13.98 30.85 6.81
C ARG A 158 -14.40 29.43 7.20
N ASP A 159 -14.15 28.46 6.34
CA ASP A 159 -14.59 27.09 6.55
C ASP A 159 -13.56 26.37 7.40
N LEU A 160 -14.01 25.79 8.53
CA LEU A 160 -13.18 24.92 9.35
C LEU A 160 -13.03 23.58 8.64
N VAL A 161 -11.80 23.25 8.28
CA VAL A 161 -11.47 22.07 7.47
C VAL A 161 -11.08 20.89 8.35
N LEU A 162 -10.31 21.16 9.41
CA LEU A 162 -9.80 20.15 10.33
C LEU A 162 -9.51 20.78 11.68
N SER A 163 -9.80 20.07 12.77
CA SER A 163 -9.36 20.44 14.12
C SER A 163 -8.43 19.37 14.69
N VAL A 164 -7.38 19.80 15.37
CA VAL A 164 -6.38 18.97 16.04
C VAL A 164 -6.55 19.10 17.55
N ASN A 165 -6.53 17.98 18.25
CA ASN A 165 -6.75 17.88 19.70
C ASN A 165 -8.10 18.46 20.15
N SER A 166 -9.13 18.40 19.30
CA SER A 166 -10.44 19.00 19.59
C SER A 166 -11.19 18.22 20.67
N ARG A 167 -10.93 16.91 20.77
CA ARG A 167 -11.46 16.02 21.81
C ARG A 167 -10.55 15.92 23.02
N GLY A 168 -9.40 16.59 22.98
CA GLY A 168 -8.45 16.66 24.08
C GLY A 168 -7.74 15.34 24.36
N LEU A 169 -7.44 14.56 23.32
CA LEU A 169 -6.82 13.24 23.41
C LEU A 169 -5.34 13.24 23.00
N LEU A 170 -4.70 14.41 22.88
CA LEU A 170 -3.24 14.51 22.83
C LEU A 170 -2.67 13.83 24.08
N MET A 171 -1.81 12.86 23.85
CA MET A 171 -1.04 12.18 24.88
C MET A 171 0.39 11.99 24.40
N PHE A 172 1.33 12.39 25.23
CA PHE A 172 2.75 12.28 24.97
C PHE A 172 3.42 11.75 26.24
N GLU A 173 3.73 10.46 26.26
CA GLU A 173 4.40 9.81 27.39
C GLU A 173 5.88 10.18 27.36
N HIS A 174 6.30 11.14 28.20
CA HIS A 174 7.69 11.60 28.26
C HIS A 174 8.64 10.50 28.74
N LEU A 175 9.89 10.54 28.25
CA LEU A 175 10.93 9.58 28.67
C LEU A 175 11.21 9.69 30.18
N ARG A 176 11.25 8.55 30.88
CA ARG A 176 11.54 8.46 32.32
C ARG A 176 12.71 7.51 32.58
N LYS A 177 13.40 7.69 33.70
CA LYS A 177 14.41 6.73 34.18
C LYS A 177 13.73 5.65 35.04
N ARG A 178 14.14 4.39 34.89
CA ARG A 178 13.75 3.32 35.81
C ARG A 178 14.45 3.54 37.16
N LYS A 179 13.70 3.71 38.25
CA LYS A 179 14.25 4.01 39.58
C LYS A 179 15.19 2.92 40.13
N ASP A 180 15.05 1.66 39.69
CA ASP A 180 15.93 0.55 40.10
C ASP A 180 17.38 0.69 39.64
N SER A 181 17.65 1.54 38.63
CA SER A 181 19.00 1.71 38.06
C SER A 181 20.00 2.42 38.98
N ASP A 182 19.51 3.10 40.03
CA ASP A 182 20.36 3.77 41.03
C ASP A 182 20.79 2.81 42.16
N SER A 183 20.03 1.73 42.44
CA SER A 183 20.34 0.81 43.54
C SER A 183 21.47 -0.20 43.24
N GLN A 184 21.82 -0.39 41.96
CA GLN A 184 22.94 -1.27 41.56
C GLN A 184 24.31 -0.57 41.48
N LYS A 185 24.37 0.76 41.63
CA LYS A 185 25.64 1.51 41.62
C LYS A 185 26.21 1.81 43.01
N GLU A 186 25.47 1.56 44.10
CA GLU A 186 25.96 1.80 45.46
C GLU A 186 26.60 0.58 46.15
N THR A 187 26.57 -0.62 45.56
CA THR A 187 27.23 -1.81 46.16
C THR A 187 28.68 -2.01 45.72
N ALA A 188 29.42 -0.93 45.48
CA ALA A 188 30.84 -0.98 45.17
C ALA A 188 31.63 0.24 45.68
N SER A 189 31.43 0.65 46.94
CA SER A 189 32.48 1.36 47.68
C SER A 189 32.23 1.36 49.19
N ASP A 190 33.25 0.89 49.91
CA ASP A 190 33.58 1.10 51.32
C ASP A 190 32.79 0.38 52.42
N GLY A 191 33.56 -0.42 53.17
CA GLY A 191 33.25 -0.81 54.53
C GLY A 191 33.86 0.15 55.54
N GLY A 192 33.35 0.11 56.76
CA GLY A 192 34.05 0.63 57.93
C GLY A 192 33.20 1.40 58.94
N SER A 193 32.91 0.70 60.05
CA SER A 193 32.74 1.19 61.43
C SER A 193 31.51 2.01 61.84
N GLU A 194 30.87 1.46 62.89
CA GLU A 194 29.90 2.05 63.80
C GLU A 194 30.50 3.23 64.60
N LYS A 195 29.72 4.32 64.80
CA LYS A 195 29.24 4.76 66.12
C LYS A 195 28.50 6.11 66.11
N GLU A 196 27.53 6.16 67.04
CA GLU A 196 26.96 7.30 67.79
C GLU A 196 25.69 8.01 67.28
N GLU A 197 24.68 7.93 68.16
CA GLU A 197 23.35 8.54 68.14
C GLU A 197 23.37 9.98 68.71
N GLU A 198 22.19 10.63 68.57
CA GLU A 198 21.70 11.86 69.20
C GLU A 198 22.03 13.21 68.52
N GLU A 199 21.04 13.76 67.80
CA GLU A 199 20.17 14.82 68.35
C GLU A 199 18.94 15.07 67.45
N ALA A 200 17.80 15.31 68.08
CA ALA A 200 16.47 15.41 67.46
C ALA A 200 16.00 16.86 67.29
N HIS A 201 14.97 17.00 66.43
CA HIS A 201 13.97 18.07 66.33
C HIS A 201 14.28 19.36 65.53
N MET A 202 13.71 19.45 64.32
CA MET A 202 12.58 20.35 63.98
C MET A 202 12.14 20.09 62.52
N GLU A 203 10.89 20.44 62.20
CA GLU A 203 10.20 20.34 60.89
C GLU A 203 9.41 19.05 60.61
N THR A 204 8.34 18.88 61.38
CA THR A 204 7.17 18.08 61.00
C THR A 204 6.08 19.02 60.49
N GLU A 205 6.06 19.23 59.17
CA GLU A 205 4.86 19.51 58.36
C GLU A 205 5.18 19.39 56.84
N GLU A 206 6.46 19.55 56.42
CA GLU A 206 6.89 19.31 55.02
C GLU A 206 7.16 17.84 54.64
N LYS A 207 7.24 16.93 55.62
CA LYS A 207 7.51 15.50 55.37
C LYS A 207 6.27 14.65 55.10
N ILE A 208 5.07 15.15 55.42
CA ILE A 208 3.82 14.40 55.22
C ILE A 208 3.31 14.63 53.78
N ASP A 209 3.40 15.85 53.25
CA ASP A 209 3.08 16.13 51.83
C ASP A 209 4.05 15.47 50.85
N LYS A 210 5.37 15.44 51.17
CA LYS A 210 6.34 14.70 50.36
C LYS A 210 6.16 13.19 50.46
N ALA A 211 5.75 12.65 51.61
CA ALA A 211 5.51 11.21 51.75
C ALA A 211 4.22 10.78 51.02
N GLU A 212 3.16 11.60 51.03
CA GLU A 212 1.93 11.34 50.27
C GLU A 212 2.09 11.57 48.76
N GLU A 213 2.94 12.53 48.32
CA GLU A 213 3.36 12.64 46.91
C GLU A 213 4.26 11.49 46.48
N LEU A 214 5.21 11.04 47.33
CA LEU A 214 6.05 9.87 47.07
C LEU A 214 5.28 8.54 47.10
N GLU A 215 4.20 8.43 47.87
CA GLU A 215 3.32 7.25 47.85
C GLU A 215 2.40 7.25 46.61
N LYS A 216 1.86 8.40 46.18
CA LYS A 216 1.10 8.48 44.92
C LYS A 216 1.95 8.25 43.67
N ASP A 217 3.22 8.67 43.67
CA ASP A 217 4.16 8.38 42.58
C ASP A 217 4.66 6.93 42.59
N LYS A 218 4.65 6.25 43.76
CA LYS A 218 4.92 4.80 43.85
C LYS A 218 3.77 3.98 43.27
N ASP A 219 2.52 4.35 43.57
CA ASP A 219 1.35 3.62 43.10
C ASP A 219 1.14 3.71 41.57
N ALA A 220 1.66 4.76 40.91
CA ALA A 220 1.54 4.95 39.46
C ALA A 220 2.68 4.31 38.63
N GLU A 221 3.82 3.97 39.24
CA GLU A 221 4.99 3.40 38.53
C GLU A 221 5.00 1.86 38.48
N ASP A 222 4.27 1.20 39.38
CA ASP A 222 4.10 -0.27 39.46
C ASP A 222 2.87 -0.79 38.69
N GLU A 223 2.21 0.06 37.89
CA GLU A 223 1.06 -0.37 37.09
C GLU A 223 1.46 -1.40 36.01
N PRO A 224 0.68 -2.49 35.83
CA PRO A 224 0.98 -3.54 34.85
C PRO A 224 1.19 -2.99 33.44
N GLY A 225 2.32 -3.33 32.81
CA GLY A 225 2.64 -2.95 31.43
C GLY A 225 3.35 -1.59 31.27
N MET A 226 3.71 -0.89 32.35
CA MET A 226 4.50 0.34 32.29
C MET A 226 5.97 0.11 31.94
N TRP A 227 6.54 -1.02 32.36
CA TRP A 227 7.92 -1.44 32.08
C TRP A 227 7.93 -2.78 31.33
N ASP A 228 8.47 -3.83 31.93
CA ASP A 228 8.49 -5.16 31.34
C ASP A 228 7.06 -5.61 30.96
N GLU A 229 6.87 -6.09 29.73
CA GLU A 229 5.57 -6.56 29.22
C GLU A 229 5.74 -7.96 28.63
N THR A 230 4.93 -8.91 29.11
CA THR A 230 4.96 -10.28 28.60
C THR A 230 3.74 -10.55 27.72
N PHE A 231 3.99 -11.00 26.49
CA PHE A 231 2.98 -11.56 25.60
C PHE A 231 3.31 -13.01 25.29
N LYS A 232 2.40 -13.92 25.66
CA LYS A 232 2.64 -15.37 25.69
C LYS A 232 3.92 -15.71 26.48
N THR A 233 4.97 -16.14 25.79
CA THR A 233 6.25 -16.54 26.38
C THR A 233 7.36 -15.52 26.16
N HIS A 234 7.06 -14.39 25.49
CA HIS A 234 8.03 -13.36 25.15
C HIS A 234 7.88 -12.18 26.09
N THR A 235 8.98 -11.83 26.77
CA THR A 235 9.03 -10.65 27.63
C THR A 235 9.83 -9.55 26.93
N ASP A 236 9.12 -8.51 26.55
CA ASP A 236 9.71 -7.22 26.17
C ASP A 236 10.22 -6.53 27.44
N SER A 237 11.53 -6.21 27.49
CA SER A 237 12.10 -5.50 28.64
C SER A 237 11.81 -4.01 28.71
N LYS A 238 11.32 -3.43 27.60
CA LYS A 238 10.91 -2.04 27.47
C LYS A 238 11.83 -1.07 28.25
N PRO A 239 13.13 -1.00 27.91
CA PRO A 239 14.14 -0.27 28.69
C PRO A 239 13.84 1.22 28.87
N ASN A 240 12.98 1.77 28.01
CA ASN A 240 12.61 3.18 27.99
C ASN A 240 11.26 3.47 28.63
N GLY A 241 10.60 2.44 29.18
CA GLY A 241 9.30 2.56 29.80
C GLY A 241 8.21 2.97 28.80
N PRO A 242 7.18 3.71 29.24
CA PRO A 242 6.11 4.19 28.38
C PRO A 242 6.58 5.41 27.57
N THR A 243 6.52 5.32 26.24
CA THR A 243 6.98 6.38 25.31
C THR A 243 5.99 6.69 24.20
N SER A 244 4.73 6.26 24.33
CA SER A 244 3.74 6.42 23.27
C SER A 244 3.35 7.88 23.04
N VAL A 245 2.95 8.14 21.80
CA VAL A 245 2.43 9.41 21.33
C VAL A 245 1.07 9.20 20.68
N GLY A 246 0.14 10.11 20.93
CA GLY A 246 -1.19 10.02 20.36
C GLY A 246 -1.86 11.37 20.18
N LEU A 247 -2.71 11.49 19.16
CA LEU A 247 -3.37 12.73 18.78
C LEU A 247 -4.70 12.47 18.07
N ASP A 248 -5.72 13.25 18.40
CA ASP A 248 -7.01 13.23 17.71
C ASP A 248 -7.16 14.36 16.68
N PHE A 249 -7.92 14.05 15.64
CA PHE A 249 -8.30 14.94 14.56
C PHE A 249 -9.81 14.85 14.34
N SER A 250 -10.44 16.00 14.15
CA SER A 250 -11.86 16.10 13.81
C SER A 250 -12.02 16.64 12.40
N LEU A 251 -12.85 15.96 11.62
CA LEU A 251 -13.09 16.22 10.20
C LEU A 251 -14.54 16.64 9.99
N PRO A 252 -14.89 17.92 10.22
CA PRO A 252 -16.25 18.41 10.04
C PRO A 252 -16.67 18.35 8.56
N GLY A 253 -17.89 17.89 8.31
CA GLY A 253 -18.45 17.65 6.98
C GLY A 253 -18.05 16.32 6.35
N PHE A 254 -17.25 15.48 7.01
CA PHE A 254 -16.77 14.20 6.45
C PHE A 254 -17.42 13.00 7.14
N GLU A 255 -17.91 12.05 6.34
CA GLU A 255 -18.47 10.75 6.79
C GLU A 255 -17.74 9.55 6.19
N ASN A 256 -16.78 9.81 5.29
CA ASN A 256 -16.12 8.79 4.51
C ASN A 256 -14.62 8.98 4.62
N VAL A 257 -13.97 8.00 5.24
CA VAL A 257 -12.52 7.92 5.37
C VAL A 257 -12.00 6.61 4.78
N TYR A 258 -10.80 6.67 4.21
CA TYR A 258 -10.18 5.61 3.40
C TYR A 258 -8.67 5.57 3.68
N GLY A 259 -7.99 4.52 3.22
CA GLY A 259 -6.54 4.39 3.32
C GLY A 259 -6.14 3.52 4.50
N ILE A 260 -5.04 3.87 5.17
CA ILE A 260 -4.39 3.09 6.24
C ILE A 260 -4.28 1.57 5.95
N PRO A 261 -3.90 1.12 4.75
CA PRO A 261 -3.68 -0.31 4.53
C PRO A 261 -2.49 -0.82 5.37
N GLU A 262 -2.39 -2.10 5.67
CA GLU A 262 -3.14 -3.20 5.06
C GLU A 262 -4.13 -3.90 6.00
N HIS A 263 -5.39 -3.98 5.56
CA HIS A 263 -6.47 -4.71 6.23
C HIS A 263 -7.31 -5.43 5.19
N ALA A 264 -7.70 -6.66 5.49
CA ALA A 264 -8.69 -7.39 4.71
C ALA A 264 -10.10 -6.89 5.05
N ASP A 265 -10.40 -5.63 4.74
CA ASP A 265 -11.65 -4.96 5.11
C ASP A 265 -12.21 -4.12 3.95
N ASN A 266 -13.36 -3.48 4.17
CA ASN A 266 -14.00 -2.60 3.20
C ASN A 266 -13.10 -1.42 2.81
N LEU A 267 -13.31 -0.89 1.60
CA LEU A 267 -12.56 0.30 1.15
C LEU A 267 -12.87 1.53 2.02
N LYS A 268 -14.15 1.78 2.29
CA LYS A 268 -14.59 2.78 3.27
C LYS A 268 -14.38 2.18 4.67
N LEU A 269 -13.50 2.81 5.44
CA LEU A 269 -13.15 2.35 6.79
C LEU A 269 -14.37 2.42 7.72
N LYS A 270 -14.42 1.47 8.65
CA LYS A 270 -15.51 1.32 9.62
C LYS A 270 -15.26 2.17 10.87
N ASN A 271 -16.35 2.46 11.59
CA ASN A 271 -16.27 2.96 12.96
C ASN A 271 -15.69 1.85 13.86
N THR A 272 -14.76 2.21 14.75
CA THR A 272 -14.07 1.30 15.67
C THR A 272 -14.61 1.35 17.10
N GLU A 273 -15.60 2.21 17.37
CA GLU A 273 -16.32 2.26 18.64
C GLU A 273 -16.98 0.90 18.94
N GLY A 274 -16.66 0.33 20.10
CA GLY A 274 -17.16 -0.99 20.51
C GLY A 274 -16.39 -2.18 19.94
N GLY A 275 -15.34 -1.96 19.14
CA GLY A 275 -14.41 -2.98 18.64
C GLY A 275 -12.94 -2.60 18.86
N ASP A 276 -12.01 -3.30 18.21
CA ASP A 276 -10.60 -2.89 18.19
C ASP A 276 -10.37 -1.77 17.16
N PRO A 277 -9.40 -0.85 17.40
CA PRO A 277 -8.95 0.10 16.40
C PRO A 277 -8.27 -0.61 15.22
N TYR A 278 -8.16 0.06 14.06
CA TYR A 278 -7.29 -0.42 12.98
C TYR A 278 -5.83 -0.44 13.47
N ARG A 279 -5.14 -1.56 13.26
CA ARG A 279 -3.74 -1.73 13.67
C ARG A 279 -2.81 -1.64 12.47
N LEU A 280 -1.71 -0.92 12.61
CA LEU A 280 -0.62 -0.78 11.64
C LEU A 280 0.66 -1.30 12.28
N TYR A 281 0.93 -2.58 12.03
CA TYR A 281 2.10 -3.31 12.48
C TYR A 281 2.31 -4.47 11.51
N ASN A 282 3.40 -4.44 10.75
CA ASN A 282 3.65 -5.41 9.68
C ASN A 282 3.80 -6.83 10.27
N LEU A 283 2.87 -7.72 9.96
CA LEU A 283 2.77 -9.05 10.57
C LEU A 283 2.52 -10.14 9.53
N ASP A 284 3.15 -11.30 9.77
CA ASP A 284 2.87 -12.52 9.04
C ASP A 284 1.64 -13.21 9.62
N VAL A 285 0.47 -12.86 9.08
CA VAL A 285 -0.83 -13.37 9.55
C VAL A 285 -1.26 -14.59 8.74
N PHE A 286 -0.83 -15.77 9.20
CA PHE A 286 -1.22 -17.04 8.59
C PHE A 286 -2.74 -17.22 8.52
N GLN A 287 -3.25 -17.49 7.31
CA GLN A 287 -4.68 -17.71 7.04
C GLN A 287 -5.58 -16.57 7.56
N TYR A 288 -5.19 -15.32 7.26
CA TYR A 288 -5.92 -14.14 7.72
C TYR A 288 -7.42 -14.22 7.39
N GLU A 289 -8.23 -13.72 8.32
CA GLU A 289 -9.68 -13.60 8.16
C GLU A 289 -10.06 -12.27 7.49
N LEU A 290 -11.29 -12.18 6.99
CA LEU A 290 -11.83 -11.01 6.33
C LEU A 290 -12.62 -10.09 7.30
N TYR A 291 -12.89 -8.88 6.84
CA TYR A 291 -13.73 -7.85 7.44
C TYR A 291 -13.40 -7.52 8.91
N ASN A 292 -12.11 -7.37 9.22
CA ASN A 292 -11.64 -7.07 10.57
C ASN A 292 -10.42 -6.11 10.55
N PRO A 293 -10.16 -5.41 11.66
CA PRO A 293 -9.12 -4.37 11.74
C PRO A 293 -7.72 -4.89 12.10
N MET A 294 -7.48 -6.21 12.09
CA MET A 294 -6.16 -6.78 12.40
C MET A 294 -5.13 -6.32 11.36
N ALA A 295 -3.95 -5.93 11.82
CA ALA A 295 -2.84 -5.61 10.92
C ALA A 295 -2.46 -6.84 10.07
N LEU A 296 -2.10 -6.59 8.80
CA LEU A 296 -1.54 -7.57 7.89
C LEU A 296 -0.06 -7.23 7.61
N TYR A 297 0.40 -7.39 6.38
CA TYR A 297 1.83 -7.47 6.07
C TYR A 297 2.51 -6.10 5.92
N GLY A 298 1.75 -5.07 5.54
CA GLY A 298 2.27 -3.72 5.34
C GLY A 298 1.44 -2.63 6.00
N SER A 299 2.04 -1.44 6.13
CA SER A 299 1.45 -0.31 6.83
C SER A 299 1.72 1.00 6.09
N VAL A 300 0.70 1.69 5.59
CA VAL A 300 0.85 3.05 5.05
C VAL A 300 0.00 4.01 5.89
N PRO A 301 0.57 4.80 6.81
CA PRO A 301 -0.18 5.64 7.75
C PRO A 301 -0.70 6.95 7.10
N LEU A 302 -1.35 6.81 5.94
CA LEU A 302 -2.06 7.88 5.25
C LEU A 302 -3.55 7.57 5.24
N MET A 303 -4.36 8.50 5.76
CA MET A 303 -5.80 8.46 5.68
C MET A 303 -6.32 9.56 4.76
N LEU A 304 -7.27 9.23 3.90
CA LEU A 304 -8.02 10.20 3.08
C LEU A 304 -9.42 10.39 3.66
N ALA A 305 -9.92 11.61 3.67
CA ALA A 305 -11.30 11.93 3.99
C ALA A 305 -11.97 12.58 2.78
N HIS A 306 -13.17 12.14 2.40
CA HIS A 306 -13.86 12.62 1.20
C HIS A 306 -15.32 13.00 1.47
N ASN A 307 -15.73 14.13 0.89
CA ASN A 307 -17.11 14.53 0.69
C ASN A 307 -17.25 15.24 -0.67
N ILE A 308 -18.48 15.66 -1.00
CA ILE A 308 -18.79 16.31 -2.29
C ILE A 308 -18.08 17.66 -2.52
N HIS A 309 -17.50 18.27 -1.47
CA HIS A 309 -16.85 19.57 -1.54
C HIS A 309 -15.32 19.49 -1.51
N ARG A 310 -14.76 18.43 -0.91
CA ARG A 310 -13.33 18.33 -0.64
C ARG A 310 -12.87 16.90 -0.41
N THR A 311 -11.62 16.65 -0.77
CA THR A 311 -10.80 15.55 -0.26
C THR A 311 -9.64 16.10 0.57
N LEU A 312 -9.39 15.49 1.72
CA LEU A 312 -8.26 15.76 2.61
C LEU A 312 -7.40 14.52 2.79
N GLY A 313 -6.14 14.72 3.18
CA GLY A 313 -5.26 13.67 3.65
C GLY A 313 -4.65 13.99 5.01
N ILE A 314 -4.51 12.98 5.87
CA ILE A 314 -3.69 13.01 7.10
C ILE A 314 -2.62 11.95 6.94
N PHE A 315 -1.37 12.36 6.80
CA PHE A 315 -0.22 11.47 6.78
C PHE A 315 0.50 11.55 8.12
N TRP A 316 0.42 10.47 8.89
CA TRP A 316 1.03 10.30 10.20
C TRP A 316 2.39 9.61 10.03
N LEU A 317 3.47 10.39 9.99
CA LEU A 317 4.81 9.88 9.70
C LEU A 317 5.44 9.25 10.97
N ASN A 318 5.04 8.02 11.28
CA ASN A 318 5.56 7.24 12.40
C ASN A 318 5.72 5.76 12.00
N ALA A 319 6.88 5.17 12.32
CA ALA A 319 7.26 3.81 11.93
C ALA A 319 7.00 2.74 13.00
N ALA A 320 6.60 3.14 14.21
CA ALA A 320 6.28 2.23 15.29
C ALA A 320 4.90 1.57 15.09
N GLU A 321 4.59 0.59 15.95
CA GLU A 321 3.23 0.05 16.06
C GLU A 321 2.25 1.21 16.25
N THR A 322 1.24 1.29 15.37
CA THR A 322 0.26 2.37 15.38
C THR A 322 -1.16 1.83 15.38
N TRP A 323 -2.03 2.41 16.20
CA TRP A 323 -3.46 2.12 16.27
C TRP A 323 -4.26 3.34 15.86
N VAL A 324 -5.34 3.12 15.12
CA VAL A 324 -6.21 4.18 14.59
C VAL A 324 -7.66 3.92 14.97
N ASP A 325 -8.18 4.74 15.90
CA ASP A 325 -9.60 4.74 16.24
C ASP A 325 -10.34 5.72 15.32
N ILE A 326 -11.52 5.31 14.84
CA ILE A 326 -12.41 6.08 13.97
C ILE A 326 -13.78 6.09 14.61
N SER A 327 -14.36 7.28 14.78
CA SER A 327 -15.70 7.47 15.34
C SER A 327 -16.49 8.45 14.46
N SER A 328 -17.78 8.17 14.28
CA SER A 328 -18.69 9.01 13.49
C SER A 328 -19.66 9.75 14.41
N ASN A 329 -19.65 11.07 14.33
CA ASN A 329 -20.45 11.96 15.17
C ASN A 329 -21.23 12.96 14.32
N THR A 330 -22.21 13.61 14.95
CA THR A 330 -22.80 14.85 14.46
C THR A 330 -22.15 16.00 15.20
N ALA A 331 -21.55 16.96 14.51
CA ALA A 331 -20.85 18.10 15.10
C ALA A 331 -21.69 18.70 16.26
N GLY A 332 -23.00 18.87 16.06
CA GLY A 332 -24.03 19.43 16.96
C GLY A 332 -24.23 18.82 18.36
N LYS A 333 -23.67 17.64 18.69
CA LYS A 333 -23.80 17.06 20.06
C LYS A 333 -22.62 17.37 20.99
N THR A 334 -21.55 17.96 20.46
CA THR A 334 -20.39 18.42 21.25
C THR A 334 -20.49 19.93 21.49
N LEU A 335 -19.77 20.48 22.48
CA LEU A 335 -19.72 21.94 22.71
C LEU A 335 -19.29 22.69 21.42
N PHE A 336 -18.47 22.03 20.60
CA PHE A 336 -17.98 22.50 19.32
C PHE A 336 -19.07 22.57 18.23
N GLY A 337 -20.00 21.61 18.21
CA GLY A 337 -21.20 21.68 17.37
C GLY A 337 -22.05 22.90 17.57
N LYS A 338 -22.20 23.32 18.83
CA LYS A 338 -22.96 24.53 19.17
C LYS A 338 -22.26 25.81 18.69
N MET A 339 -20.93 25.80 18.62
CA MET A 339 -20.14 26.90 18.05
C MET A 339 -20.19 26.90 16.52
N LEU A 340 -20.13 25.73 15.88
CA LEU A 340 -20.30 25.57 14.43
C LEU A 340 -21.72 25.97 13.99
N ASP A 341 -22.76 25.53 14.70
CA ASP A 341 -24.17 25.90 14.47
C ASP A 341 -24.37 27.41 14.55
N TYR A 342 -23.66 28.08 15.46
CA TYR A 342 -23.69 29.53 15.63
C TYR A 342 -22.99 30.27 14.50
N MET A 343 -21.91 29.71 13.94
CA MET A 343 -21.11 30.34 12.88
C MET A 343 -21.59 30.02 11.45
N GLN A 344 -22.14 28.83 11.22
CA GLN A 344 -22.47 28.32 9.87
C GLN A 344 -23.98 28.15 9.61
N GLY A 345 -24.82 28.44 10.61
CA GLY A 345 -26.27 28.44 10.46
C GLY A 345 -26.88 27.05 10.59
N GLY A 346 -27.17 26.67 11.84
CA GLY A 346 -28.12 25.62 12.26
C GLY A 346 -28.30 24.42 11.32
N GLY A 347 -27.55 23.35 11.57
CA GLY A 347 -27.71 22.05 10.92
C GLY A 347 -26.79 20.99 11.54
N GLU A 348 -27.25 19.74 11.59
CA GLU A 348 -26.45 18.59 12.03
C GLU A 348 -25.31 18.31 11.02
N THR A 349 -24.19 19.04 11.09
CA THR A 349 -23.01 18.78 10.24
C THR A 349 -22.39 17.44 10.63
N PRO A 350 -22.26 16.46 9.71
CA PRO A 350 -21.59 15.20 10.02
C PRO A 350 -20.11 15.44 10.34
N GLN A 351 -19.52 14.62 11.19
CA GLN A 351 -18.12 14.73 11.58
C GLN A 351 -17.53 13.33 11.78
N THR A 352 -16.35 13.10 11.20
CA THR A 352 -15.54 11.92 11.52
C THR A 352 -14.42 12.36 12.45
N ASP A 353 -14.29 11.70 13.59
CA ASP A 353 -13.16 11.90 14.49
C ASP A 353 -12.23 10.70 14.40
N VAL A 354 -10.93 10.97 14.20
CA VAL A 354 -9.90 9.95 14.12
C VAL A 354 -8.83 10.18 15.15
N ARG A 355 -8.29 9.11 15.74
CA ARG A 355 -7.23 9.18 16.74
C ARG A 355 -6.11 8.22 16.37
N TRP A 356 -4.90 8.75 16.29
CA TRP A 356 -3.68 8.01 16.03
C TRP A 356 -2.93 7.79 17.34
N MET A 357 -2.41 6.59 17.55
CA MET A 357 -1.70 6.18 18.77
C MET A 357 -0.51 5.32 18.36
N SER A 358 0.70 5.84 18.47
CA SER A 358 1.94 5.13 18.12
C SER A 358 2.76 4.82 19.37
N GLU A 359 3.40 3.66 19.39
CA GLU A 359 4.16 3.18 20.55
C GLU A 359 5.35 4.06 20.93
N SER A 360 6.03 4.66 19.94
CA SER A 360 7.23 5.47 20.16
C SER A 360 7.37 6.55 19.07
N GLY A 361 8.57 7.15 18.97
CA GLY A 361 8.85 8.23 18.04
C GLY A 361 8.25 9.57 18.47
N ILE A 362 8.18 10.50 17.52
CA ILE A 362 7.55 11.81 17.67
C ILE A 362 6.15 11.81 17.05
N ILE A 363 5.38 12.87 17.34
CA ILE A 363 4.23 13.24 16.53
C ILE A 363 4.77 14.02 15.34
N ASP A 364 4.61 13.50 14.12
CA ASP A 364 4.97 14.18 12.87
C ASP A 364 3.87 13.96 11.86
N VAL A 365 3.18 15.04 11.50
CA VAL A 365 1.93 14.96 10.75
C VAL A 365 1.94 15.93 9.60
N PHE A 366 1.58 15.43 8.42
CA PHE A 366 1.26 16.24 7.26
C PHE A 366 -0.25 16.25 7.04
N VAL A 367 -0.83 17.43 6.95
CA VAL A 367 -2.20 17.64 6.51
C VAL A 367 -2.19 18.08 5.05
N LEU A 368 -2.79 17.26 4.20
CA LEU A 368 -2.89 17.45 2.75
C LEU A 368 -4.26 18.06 2.45
N LEU A 369 -4.32 19.35 2.08
CA LEU A 369 -5.58 20.10 2.05
C LEU A 369 -6.41 19.95 0.77
N GLY A 370 -5.93 19.16 -0.20
CA GLY A 370 -6.57 19.00 -1.50
C GLY A 370 -6.65 20.32 -2.29
N PRO A 371 -7.82 20.67 -2.88
CA PRO A 371 -9.15 20.21 -2.47
C PRO A 371 -9.67 18.95 -3.18
N THR A 372 -9.06 18.50 -4.28
CA THR A 372 -9.51 17.28 -4.97
C THR A 372 -8.68 16.05 -4.56
N ALA A 373 -9.18 14.84 -4.83
CA ALA A 373 -8.41 13.61 -4.64
C ALA A 373 -7.07 13.63 -5.41
N LYS A 374 -7.09 14.15 -6.64
CA LYS A 374 -5.88 14.31 -7.47
C LYS A 374 -4.86 15.25 -6.85
N ASP A 375 -5.31 16.33 -6.20
CA ASP A 375 -4.43 17.23 -5.46
C ASP A 375 -3.80 16.50 -4.27
N VAL A 376 -4.57 15.71 -3.52
CA VAL A 376 -4.06 14.92 -2.39
C VAL A 376 -3.04 13.88 -2.86
N PHE A 377 -3.27 13.19 -3.98
CA PHE A 377 -2.29 12.25 -4.55
C PHE A 377 -0.99 12.95 -4.95
N LYS A 378 -1.07 14.12 -5.59
CA LYS A 378 0.10 14.92 -5.96
C LYS A 378 0.84 15.45 -4.74
N GLN A 379 0.11 15.90 -3.72
CA GLN A 379 0.66 16.35 -2.43
C GLN A 379 1.44 15.21 -1.77
N TYR A 380 0.82 14.05 -1.61
CA TYR A 380 1.47 12.88 -1.01
C TYR A 380 2.65 12.36 -1.84
N GLY A 381 2.50 12.30 -3.17
CA GLY A 381 3.57 11.91 -4.08
C GLY A 381 4.76 12.88 -4.08
N SER A 382 4.54 14.16 -3.79
CA SER A 382 5.64 15.12 -3.60
C SER A 382 6.42 14.90 -2.31
N LEU A 383 5.82 14.25 -1.31
CA LEU A 383 6.47 13.93 -0.04
C LEU A 383 7.19 12.58 -0.13
N THR A 384 6.53 11.55 -0.66
CA THR A 384 7.00 10.15 -0.58
C THR A 384 7.44 9.57 -1.92
N GLY A 385 7.40 10.36 -3.00
CA GLY A 385 7.65 9.90 -4.36
C GLY A 385 6.42 9.22 -4.98
N THR A 386 6.56 8.88 -6.26
CA THR A 386 5.49 8.26 -7.07
C THR A 386 5.81 6.79 -7.36
N GLN A 387 4.84 6.06 -7.92
CA GLN A 387 5.03 4.68 -8.34
C GLN A 387 6.22 4.57 -9.31
N ALA A 388 7.19 3.72 -9.01
CA ALA A 388 8.27 3.41 -9.94
C ALA A 388 7.70 2.91 -11.26
N PHE A 389 8.22 3.42 -12.37
CA PHE A 389 7.71 3.06 -13.68
C PHE A 389 8.11 1.61 -14.01
N PRO A 390 7.14 0.66 -14.06
CA PRO A 390 7.46 -0.76 -14.13
C PRO A 390 8.06 -1.14 -15.49
N PRO A 391 8.91 -2.18 -15.57
CA PRO A 391 9.22 -2.81 -16.84
C PRO A 391 7.96 -3.48 -17.41
N LEU A 392 7.72 -3.39 -18.71
CA LEU A 392 6.48 -3.80 -19.38
C LEU A 392 6.10 -5.27 -19.08
N PHE A 393 7.08 -6.16 -19.02
CA PHE A 393 6.85 -7.58 -18.74
C PHE A 393 6.17 -7.81 -17.38
N SER A 394 6.42 -6.93 -16.40
CA SER A 394 5.89 -7.07 -15.04
C SER A 394 4.40 -6.73 -14.92
N ILE A 395 3.84 -6.12 -15.96
CA ILE A 395 2.40 -5.90 -16.10
C ILE A 395 1.77 -7.07 -16.86
N GLY A 396 2.55 -7.99 -17.42
CA GLY A 396 2.06 -9.22 -18.04
C GLY A 396 1.44 -10.18 -17.02
N TYR A 397 1.22 -11.44 -17.44
CA TYR A 397 0.79 -12.50 -16.54
C TYR A 397 2.00 -13.22 -15.93
N HIS A 398 1.91 -13.48 -14.62
CA HIS A 398 2.93 -14.13 -13.80
C HIS A 398 2.43 -15.51 -13.32
N GLN A 399 3.17 -16.57 -13.63
CA GLN A 399 2.88 -17.93 -13.18
C GLN A 399 3.80 -18.32 -12.01
N CYS A 400 3.21 -18.72 -10.89
CA CYS A 400 3.93 -19.13 -9.68
C CYS A 400 3.21 -20.29 -8.96
N ARG A 401 3.95 -20.99 -8.11
CA ARG A 401 3.46 -21.85 -7.01
C ARG A 401 4.62 -22.15 -6.05
N TRP A 402 4.28 -22.57 -4.84
CA TRP A 402 5.16 -23.28 -3.93
C TRP A 402 5.06 -24.79 -4.21
N ASN A 403 6.06 -25.46 -4.79
CA ASN A 403 7.13 -24.94 -5.63
C ASN A 403 6.99 -25.54 -7.04
N TYR A 404 7.69 -24.96 -8.03
CA TYR A 404 8.14 -25.75 -9.17
C TYR A 404 9.32 -26.61 -8.74
N ASN A 405 9.30 -27.89 -9.15
CA ASN A 405 10.13 -28.92 -8.54
C ASN A 405 11.61 -28.80 -8.93
N ASP A 406 11.88 -28.53 -10.20
CA ASP A 406 13.22 -28.52 -10.81
C ASP A 406 13.20 -27.80 -12.18
N GLU A 407 14.35 -27.78 -12.87
CA GLU A 407 14.48 -27.20 -14.22
C GLU A 407 13.56 -27.86 -15.27
N GLU A 408 13.27 -29.16 -15.14
CA GLU A 408 12.40 -29.87 -16.09
C GLU A 408 10.93 -29.48 -15.87
N ASP A 409 10.49 -29.33 -14.63
CA ASP A 409 9.15 -28.82 -14.31
C ASP A 409 8.96 -27.39 -14.84
N VAL A 410 9.97 -26.52 -14.67
CA VAL A 410 9.96 -25.18 -15.26
C VAL A 410 9.83 -25.24 -16.78
N ARG A 411 10.62 -26.10 -17.44
CA ARG A 411 10.57 -26.31 -18.90
C ARG A 411 9.21 -26.82 -19.36
N ALA A 412 8.63 -27.76 -18.62
CA ALA A 412 7.32 -28.35 -18.93
C ALA A 412 6.20 -27.32 -18.79
N VAL A 413 6.23 -26.48 -17.75
CA VAL A 413 5.26 -25.39 -17.55
C VAL A 413 5.38 -24.36 -18.66
N ASP A 414 6.60 -23.91 -18.96
CA ASP A 414 6.86 -22.96 -20.04
C ASP A 414 6.38 -23.48 -21.40
N ALA A 415 6.64 -24.77 -21.70
CA ALA A 415 6.14 -25.43 -22.90
C ALA A 415 4.61 -25.54 -22.90
N GLY A 416 3.98 -25.82 -21.76
CA GLY A 416 2.53 -25.93 -21.61
C GLY A 416 1.79 -24.65 -21.99
N PHE A 417 2.34 -23.48 -21.62
CA PHE A 417 1.77 -22.19 -22.06
C PHE A 417 1.80 -22.03 -23.58
N ASP A 418 2.91 -22.39 -24.22
CA ASP A 418 3.04 -22.32 -25.69
C ASP A 418 2.12 -23.35 -26.38
N GLU A 419 2.07 -24.59 -25.90
CA GLU A 419 1.21 -25.66 -26.44
C GLU A 419 -0.28 -25.28 -26.37
N HIS A 420 -0.66 -24.57 -25.33
CA HIS A 420 -2.04 -24.20 -25.07
C HIS A 420 -2.38 -22.77 -25.50
N ASP A 421 -1.52 -22.04 -26.21
CA ASP A 421 -1.74 -20.67 -26.67
C ASP A 421 -2.22 -19.74 -25.54
N LEU A 422 -1.55 -19.82 -24.39
CA LEU A 422 -1.77 -19.01 -23.20
C LEU A 422 -0.57 -18.05 -23.06
N PRO A 423 -0.78 -16.72 -23.12
CA PRO A 423 0.33 -15.78 -22.96
C PRO A 423 0.75 -15.66 -21.49
N TYR A 424 2.06 -15.61 -21.24
CA TYR A 424 2.64 -15.31 -19.93
C TYR A 424 4.04 -14.72 -20.07
N ASP A 425 4.45 -13.88 -19.12
CA ASP A 425 5.73 -13.18 -19.15
C ASP A 425 6.75 -13.76 -18.16
N VAL A 426 6.30 -14.23 -17.00
CA VAL A 426 7.21 -14.58 -15.89
C VAL A 426 6.83 -15.90 -15.24
N ILE A 427 7.81 -16.79 -15.07
CA ILE A 427 7.71 -17.96 -14.19
C ILE A 427 8.51 -17.73 -12.90
N TRP A 428 8.00 -18.21 -11.77
CA TRP A 428 8.53 -17.87 -10.45
C TRP A 428 9.04 -19.11 -9.72
N LEU A 429 10.16 -18.95 -9.02
CA LEU A 429 10.76 -19.95 -8.16
C LEU A 429 10.69 -19.50 -6.70
N ASP A 430 9.87 -20.22 -5.94
CA ASP A 430 9.69 -20.06 -4.51
C ASP A 430 10.82 -20.82 -3.75
N ILE A 431 10.79 -20.89 -2.41
CA ILE A 431 11.93 -21.18 -1.53
C ILE A 431 12.63 -22.52 -1.77
N GLU A 432 11.96 -23.50 -2.39
CA GLU A 432 12.57 -24.81 -2.67
C GLU A 432 13.62 -24.80 -3.79
N HIS A 433 13.82 -23.66 -4.47
CA HIS A 433 14.87 -23.52 -5.48
C HIS A 433 16.28 -23.35 -4.90
N ALA A 434 16.37 -22.86 -3.66
CA ALA A 434 17.63 -22.58 -2.98
C ALA A 434 18.18 -23.82 -2.26
N ASP A 435 19.51 -23.92 -2.09
CA ASP A 435 20.15 -25.01 -1.34
C ASP A 435 19.83 -24.89 0.16
N GLY A 436 18.84 -25.66 0.62
CA GLY A 436 18.46 -25.71 2.02
C GLY A 436 18.04 -24.34 2.57
N LYS A 437 17.39 -23.52 1.73
CA LYS A 437 16.94 -22.15 2.04
C LYS A 437 18.07 -21.18 2.36
N ARG A 438 19.25 -21.41 1.76
CA ARG A 438 20.32 -20.41 1.68
C ARG A 438 20.07 -19.53 0.45
N TYR A 439 19.57 -18.32 0.63
CA TYR A 439 19.33 -17.41 -0.50
C TYR A 439 20.61 -17.11 -1.29
N PHE A 440 20.48 -16.61 -2.53
CA PHE A 440 21.58 -16.46 -3.49
C PHE A 440 22.30 -17.77 -3.89
N THR A 441 21.68 -18.92 -3.61
CA THR A 441 22.17 -20.24 -4.04
C THR A 441 21.08 -20.97 -4.83
N TRP A 442 21.45 -22.13 -5.39
CA TRP A 442 20.56 -23.02 -6.14
C TRP A 442 20.71 -24.43 -5.59
N ASP A 443 19.61 -25.17 -5.43
CA ASP A 443 19.66 -26.59 -5.07
C ASP A 443 20.40 -27.34 -6.20
N PRO A 444 21.55 -27.99 -5.90
CA PRO A 444 22.41 -28.55 -6.94
C PRO A 444 21.82 -29.79 -7.63
N ASN A 445 20.76 -30.39 -7.08
CA ASN A 445 20.08 -31.54 -7.69
C ASN A 445 18.89 -31.09 -8.54
N LYS A 446 18.14 -30.08 -8.10
CA LYS A 446 16.94 -29.57 -8.79
C LYS A 446 17.26 -28.50 -9.84
N PHE A 447 18.24 -27.64 -9.56
CA PHE A 447 18.63 -26.50 -10.39
C PHE A 447 20.16 -26.50 -10.64
N PRO A 448 20.71 -27.56 -11.27
CA PRO A 448 22.15 -27.68 -11.51
C PRO A 448 22.69 -26.71 -12.58
N THR A 449 21.84 -26.19 -13.47
CA THR A 449 22.22 -25.34 -14.60
C THR A 449 21.30 -24.12 -14.80
N PRO A 450 21.15 -23.25 -13.78
CA PRO A 450 20.17 -22.17 -13.80
C PRO A 450 20.34 -21.19 -14.98
N LYS A 451 21.57 -20.96 -15.44
CA LYS A 451 21.83 -20.14 -16.65
C LYS A 451 21.23 -20.74 -17.92
N ASN A 452 21.24 -22.07 -18.06
CA ASN A 452 20.62 -22.72 -19.23
C ASN A 452 19.09 -22.55 -19.19
N MET A 453 18.48 -22.79 -18.03
CA MET A 453 17.05 -22.57 -17.82
C MET A 453 16.64 -21.11 -18.10
N LEU A 454 17.39 -20.14 -17.59
CA LEU A 454 17.17 -18.71 -17.86
C LEU A 454 17.34 -18.37 -19.34
N GLN A 455 18.35 -18.94 -20.00
CA GLN A 455 18.56 -18.74 -21.44
C GLN A 455 17.41 -19.33 -22.27
N GLU A 456 16.88 -20.50 -21.91
CA GLU A 456 15.71 -21.10 -22.56
C GLU A 456 14.49 -20.17 -22.49
N LEU A 457 14.20 -19.59 -21.32
CA LEU A 457 13.14 -18.58 -21.16
C LEU A 457 13.40 -17.32 -21.99
N ASP A 458 14.65 -16.85 -22.02
CA ASP A 458 15.04 -15.65 -22.77
C ASP A 458 14.84 -15.82 -24.28
N THR A 459 15.12 -17.00 -24.85
CA THR A 459 14.83 -17.29 -26.27
C THR A 459 13.34 -17.16 -26.62
N LYS A 460 12.47 -17.38 -25.63
CA LYS A 460 11.02 -17.21 -25.73
C LYS A 460 10.53 -15.84 -25.25
N ARG A 461 11.45 -14.92 -24.94
CA ARG A 461 11.19 -13.55 -24.48
C ARG A 461 10.41 -13.53 -23.16
N ARG A 462 10.80 -14.38 -22.22
CA ARG A 462 10.23 -14.53 -20.88
C ARG A 462 11.25 -14.32 -19.78
N LYS A 463 10.77 -14.02 -18.58
CA LYS A 463 11.58 -13.71 -17.40
C LYS A 463 11.37 -14.77 -16.33
N MET A 464 12.26 -14.77 -15.35
CA MET A 464 12.12 -15.54 -14.13
C MET A 464 12.14 -14.60 -12.93
N VAL A 465 11.48 -15.00 -11.85
CA VAL A 465 11.64 -14.38 -10.53
C VAL A 465 12.07 -15.43 -9.52
N THR A 466 13.06 -15.15 -8.69
CA THR A 466 13.43 -15.98 -7.53
C THR A 466 13.13 -15.25 -6.22
N ILE A 467 12.69 -16.00 -5.22
CA ILE A 467 12.52 -15.49 -3.85
C ILE A 467 13.87 -15.29 -3.14
N VAL A 468 14.00 -14.19 -2.41
CA VAL A 468 15.17 -13.83 -1.60
C VAL A 468 14.67 -13.12 -0.34
N ASP A 469 14.65 -13.83 0.80
CA ASP A 469 14.07 -13.30 2.04
C ASP A 469 15.14 -12.76 3.00
N PRO A 470 14.78 -11.85 3.92
CA PRO A 470 15.73 -11.19 4.80
C PRO A 470 16.02 -11.99 6.09
N HIS A 471 16.09 -13.31 5.98
CA HIS A 471 16.53 -14.19 7.07
C HIS A 471 17.61 -15.14 6.55
N ILE A 472 18.76 -15.13 7.20
CA ILE A 472 19.99 -15.75 6.68
C ILE A 472 20.32 -16.94 7.56
N LYS A 473 20.24 -18.14 6.97
CA LYS A 473 20.58 -19.40 7.63
C LYS A 473 21.90 -19.30 8.39
N ILE A 474 21.90 -19.67 9.67
CA ILE A 474 23.11 -19.72 10.48
C ILE A 474 23.85 -21.01 10.15
N ASP A 475 24.88 -20.88 9.33
CA ASP A 475 25.70 -21.98 8.84
C ASP A 475 27.11 -21.47 8.50
N SER A 476 28.14 -22.01 9.15
CA SER A 476 29.53 -21.64 8.89
C SER A 476 30.01 -21.99 7.47
N GLY A 477 29.33 -22.92 6.78
CA GLY A 477 29.59 -23.23 5.37
C GLY A 477 28.99 -22.21 4.40
N TYR A 478 28.15 -21.28 4.87
CA TYR A 478 27.43 -20.33 4.02
C TYR A 478 28.13 -18.96 4.00
N ARG A 479 28.66 -18.59 2.82
CA ARG A 479 29.43 -17.34 2.61
C ARG A 479 28.70 -16.10 3.11
N ILE A 480 27.43 -15.94 2.74
CA ILE A 480 26.65 -14.74 3.06
C ILE A 480 26.44 -14.60 4.57
N HIS A 481 26.16 -15.70 5.29
CA HIS A 481 26.10 -15.68 6.76
C HIS A 481 27.42 -15.18 7.36
N ASN A 482 28.55 -15.76 6.92
CA ASN A 482 29.86 -15.41 7.44
C ASN A 482 30.21 -13.94 7.18
N GLU A 483 29.89 -13.42 5.99
CA GLU A 483 30.14 -12.02 5.64
C GLU A 483 29.30 -11.06 6.48
N ILE A 484 27.98 -11.27 6.57
CA ILE A 484 27.06 -10.44 7.38
C ILE A 484 27.50 -10.44 8.85
N ARG A 485 27.83 -11.63 9.39
CA ARG A 485 28.33 -11.77 10.76
C ARG A 485 29.65 -11.02 10.98
N SER A 486 30.62 -11.21 10.08
CA SER A 486 31.94 -10.57 10.20
C SER A 486 31.90 -9.04 10.09
N LYS A 487 30.92 -8.51 9.37
CA LYS A 487 30.67 -7.07 9.20
C LYS A 487 29.75 -6.49 10.26
N ASN A 488 29.29 -7.31 11.20
CA ASN A 488 28.37 -6.90 12.27
C ASN A 488 27.06 -6.31 11.71
N PHE A 489 26.52 -6.94 10.66
CA PHE A 489 25.33 -6.48 9.96
C PHE A 489 24.03 -7.16 10.40
N TYR A 490 24.06 -8.08 11.37
CA TYR A 490 22.83 -8.60 11.97
C TYR A 490 22.21 -7.59 12.93
N VAL A 491 20.87 -7.57 12.97
CA VAL A 491 20.10 -7.00 14.08
C VAL A 491 20.61 -7.63 15.38
N LYS A 492 20.62 -6.85 16.46
CA LYS A 492 21.12 -7.30 17.76
C LYS A 492 19.97 -7.58 18.71
N THR A 493 20.21 -8.44 19.69
CA THR A 493 19.43 -8.48 20.92
C THR A 493 19.82 -7.30 21.83
N LYS A 494 19.04 -7.06 22.89
CA LYS A 494 19.34 -6.04 23.91
C LYS A 494 20.69 -6.18 24.61
N ASP A 495 21.28 -7.39 24.65
CA ASP A 495 22.59 -7.65 25.25
C ASP A 495 23.76 -7.47 24.25
N GLY A 496 23.45 -7.15 23.00
CA GLY A 496 24.44 -6.88 21.94
C GLY A 496 24.87 -8.11 21.14
N SER A 497 24.32 -9.30 21.42
CA SER A 497 24.55 -10.49 20.58
C SER A 497 23.75 -10.43 19.27
N ASP A 498 24.15 -11.21 18.26
CA ASP A 498 23.38 -11.32 17.01
C ASP A 498 21.98 -11.86 17.32
N TYR A 499 20.93 -11.21 16.79
CA TYR A 499 19.58 -11.73 16.92
C TYR A 499 19.43 -13.01 16.09
N GLU A 500 19.08 -14.10 16.77
CA GLU A 500 18.79 -15.39 16.16
C GLU A 500 17.32 -15.77 16.38
N GLY A 501 16.66 -16.19 15.31
CA GLY A 501 15.29 -16.68 15.33
C GLY A 501 15.12 -17.89 14.43
N TRP A 502 13.90 -18.43 14.37
CA TRP A 502 13.54 -19.54 13.50
C TRP A 502 12.71 -19.03 12.33
N CYS A 503 13.06 -19.46 11.13
CA CYS A 503 12.26 -19.27 9.91
C CYS A 503 12.43 -20.49 8.99
N TRP A 504 12.22 -20.35 7.68
CA TRP A 504 12.32 -21.46 6.72
C TRP A 504 13.62 -22.30 6.80
N PRO A 505 14.83 -21.71 6.96
CA PRO A 505 16.06 -22.48 7.05
C PRO A 505 16.31 -23.09 8.45
N GLY A 506 15.36 -22.99 9.39
CA GLY A 506 15.58 -23.25 10.81
C GLY A 506 16.20 -22.02 11.48
N SER A 507 17.29 -22.21 12.22
CA SER A 507 18.01 -21.09 12.87
C SER A 507 18.55 -20.10 11.83
N ALA A 508 18.21 -18.83 12.00
CA ALA A 508 18.51 -17.74 11.07
C ALA A 508 18.87 -16.45 11.83
N GLY A 509 19.82 -15.71 11.28
CA GLY A 509 20.08 -14.31 11.66
C GLY A 509 19.37 -13.34 10.73
N TYR A 510 19.02 -12.16 11.22
CA TYR A 510 18.22 -11.17 10.49
C TYR A 510 19.07 -9.93 10.19
N PRO A 511 19.40 -9.66 8.92
CA PRO A 511 20.25 -8.51 8.59
C PRO A 511 19.56 -7.20 8.94
N ASP A 512 20.31 -6.24 9.47
CA ASP A 512 19.79 -4.94 9.84
C ASP A 512 19.70 -4.01 8.63
N PHE A 513 18.55 -4.05 7.95
CA PHE A 513 18.29 -3.21 6.77
C PHE A 513 18.13 -1.72 7.10
N THR A 514 18.03 -1.32 8.38
CA THR A 514 18.09 0.09 8.77
C THR A 514 19.49 0.67 8.58
N ASN A 515 20.53 -0.18 8.58
CA ASN A 515 21.90 0.20 8.33
C ASN A 515 22.15 0.42 6.82
N PRO A 516 22.48 1.64 6.35
CA PRO A 516 22.74 1.89 4.94
C PRO A 516 23.93 1.10 4.38
N GLU A 517 24.93 0.75 5.20
CA GLU A 517 26.05 -0.09 4.75
C GLU A 517 25.63 -1.53 4.48
N MET A 518 24.70 -2.06 5.30
CA MET A 518 24.10 -3.37 5.06
C MET A 518 23.25 -3.35 3.79
N ARG A 519 22.46 -2.29 3.56
CA ARG A 519 21.70 -2.13 2.30
C ARG A 519 22.62 -2.11 1.09
N ALA A 520 23.70 -1.34 1.12
CA ALA A 520 24.67 -1.29 0.03
C ALA A 520 25.35 -2.64 -0.21
N TRP A 521 25.72 -3.36 0.86
CA TRP A 521 26.26 -4.71 0.74
C TRP A 521 25.24 -5.68 0.13
N TRP A 522 23.98 -5.64 0.58
CA TRP A 522 22.88 -6.44 0.03
C TRP A 522 22.69 -6.18 -1.47
N SER A 523 22.64 -4.92 -1.89
CA SER A 523 22.54 -4.54 -3.31
C SER A 523 23.69 -5.14 -4.14
N SER A 524 24.92 -5.13 -3.60
CA SER A 524 26.08 -5.68 -4.30
C SER A 524 26.01 -7.20 -4.52
N MET A 525 25.27 -7.93 -3.68
CA MET A 525 25.08 -9.38 -3.80
C MET A 525 24.24 -9.77 -5.03
N PHE A 526 23.50 -8.83 -5.63
CA PHE A 526 22.75 -9.07 -6.87
C PHE A 526 23.57 -8.93 -8.16
N SER A 527 24.84 -8.52 -8.07
CA SER A 527 25.72 -8.55 -9.25
C SER A 527 25.84 -9.98 -9.79
N TYR A 528 25.93 -10.14 -11.11
CA TYR A 528 25.92 -11.47 -11.75
C TYR A 528 27.06 -12.39 -11.30
N ASP A 529 28.17 -11.81 -10.84
CA ASP A 529 29.31 -12.53 -10.29
C ASP A 529 29.10 -12.96 -8.83
N GLN A 530 28.26 -12.25 -8.07
CA GLN A 530 27.96 -12.58 -6.67
C GLN A 530 26.77 -13.51 -6.52
N TYR A 531 25.72 -13.30 -7.33
CA TYR A 531 24.60 -14.21 -7.46
C TYR A 531 24.83 -15.15 -8.64
N GLU A 532 25.76 -16.08 -8.45
CA GLU A 532 26.11 -17.07 -9.48
C GLU A 532 24.86 -17.82 -9.98
N GLY A 533 24.78 -18.00 -11.29
CA GLY A 533 23.61 -18.60 -11.94
C GLY A 533 22.57 -17.60 -12.44
N SER A 534 22.58 -16.35 -11.95
CA SER A 534 21.67 -15.30 -12.41
C SER A 534 22.02 -14.75 -13.81
N MET A 535 21.02 -14.17 -14.47
CA MET A 535 21.10 -13.48 -15.77
C MET A 535 20.18 -12.25 -15.78
N SER A 536 20.26 -11.43 -16.83
CA SER A 536 19.48 -10.18 -16.96
C SER A 536 17.96 -10.36 -16.96
N ASN A 537 17.47 -11.56 -17.29
CA ASN A 537 16.05 -11.89 -17.23
C ASN A 537 15.60 -12.51 -15.89
N LEU A 538 16.45 -12.52 -14.86
CA LEU A 538 16.10 -12.96 -13.50
C LEU A 538 15.79 -11.76 -12.59
N PHE A 539 14.58 -11.66 -12.06
CA PHE A 539 14.14 -10.63 -11.11
C PHE A 539 13.88 -11.23 -9.73
N VAL A 540 13.45 -10.43 -8.75
CA VAL A 540 13.46 -10.86 -7.34
C VAL A 540 12.09 -10.65 -6.68
N TRP A 541 11.79 -11.55 -5.75
CA TRP A 541 10.70 -11.48 -4.82
C TRP A 541 11.27 -11.43 -3.40
N ASN A 542 10.93 -10.40 -2.62
CA ASN A 542 11.20 -10.35 -1.20
C ASN A 542 9.93 -10.75 -0.44
N ASP A 543 9.98 -11.90 0.23
CA ASP A 543 8.94 -12.34 1.14
C ASP A 543 9.45 -12.28 2.58
N MET A 544 8.57 -12.55 3.55
CA MET A 544 8.93 -12.72 4.97
C MET A 544 9.64 -11.50 5.57
N ASN A 545 9.41 -10.31 5.00
CA ASN A 545 10.17 -9.09 5.27
C ASN A 545 9.47 -8.13 6.22
N GLU A 546 8.51 -8.61 7.01
CA GLU A 546 7.89 -7.85 8.10
C GLU A 546 8.89 -7.34 9.16
N PRO A 547 9.85 -8.13 9.70
CA PRO A 547 10.29 -9.51 9.37
C PRO A 547 9.46 -10.62 10.02
N SER A 548 9.22 -11.71 9.29
CA SER A 548 8.60 -12.91 9.85
C SER A 548 9.62 -13.74 10.63
N VAL A 549 9.29 -14.03 11.90
CA VAL A 549 10.09 -14.82 12.83
C VAL A 549 9.19 -15.84 13.51
N PHE A 550 9.25 -17.11 13.12
CA PHE A 550 8.27 -18.15 13.51
C PHE A 550 8.17 -18.39 15.01
N ASN A 551 9.27 -18.22 15.73
CA ASN A 551 9.33 -18.36 17.18
C ASN A 551 9.37 -17.01 17.91
N GLY A 552 9.07 -15.90 17.23
CA GLY A 552 9.01 -14.57 17.81
C GLY A 552 7.60 -14.20 18.29
N PRO A 553 7.47 -13.16 19.13
CA PRO A 553 6.16 -12.63 19.50
C PRO A 553 5.39 -12.21 18.26
N GLU A 554 4.13 -12.62 18.13
CA GLU A 554 3.27 -12.28 16.99
C GLU A 554 3.87 -12.68 15.63
N VAL A 555 4.76 -13.67 15.60
CA VAL A 555 5.49 -14.10 14.40
C VAL A 555 6.42 -13.01 13.85
N THR A 556 6.94 -12.13 14.71
CA THR A 556 7.92 -11.11 14.33
C THR A 556 9.04 -10.94 15.37
N MET A 557 9.96 -10.03 15.11
CA MET A 557 11.12 -9.73 15.93
C MET A 557 10.72 -9.16 17.29
N HIS A 558 11.53 -9.44 18.32
CA HIS A 558 11.34 -8.87 19.65
C HIS A 558 11.46 -7.34 19.63
N LYS A 559 10.54 -6.64 20.33
CA LYS A 559 10.50 -5.17 20.34
C LYS A 559 11.77 -4.51 20.88
N ASP A 560 12.44 -5.16 21.83
CA ASP A 560 13.69 -4.71 22.45
C ASP A 560 14.95 -5.20 21.71
N ALA A 561 14.81 -5.78 20.52
CA ALA A 561 15.95 -5.96 19.60
C ALA A 561 16.48 -4.59 19.17
N VAL A 562 17.78 -4.52 18.88
CA VAL A 562 18.52 -3.27 18.67
C VAL A 562 19.03 -3.21 17.24
N HIS A 563 18.71 -2.12 16.57
CA HIS A 563 19.12 -1.76 15.23
C HIS A 563 20.27 -0.74 15.25
N LYS A 564 20.72 -0.35 14.07
CA LYS A 564 21.71 0.71 13.83
C LYS A 564 21.43 1.93 14.71
N ASP A 565 22.51 2.47 15.27
CA ASP A 565 22.54 3.65 16.14
C ASP A 565 21.77 3.50 17.47
N GLY A 566 21.40 2.27 17.84
CA GLY A 566 20.81 1.96 19.14
C GLY A 566 19.29 2.09 19.19
N TRP A 567 18.63 2.25 18.04
CA TRP A 567 17.17 2.25 17.96
C TRP A 567 16.61 0.86 18.26
N GLU A 568 15.48 0.80 18.95
CA GLU A 568 14.79 -0.46 19.22
C GLU A 568 14.00 -0.89 17.99
N HIS A 569 13.72 -2.18 17.88
CA HIS A 569 12.87 -2.71 16.82
C HIS A 569 11.48 -2.05 16.83
N ARG A 570 10.94 -1.73 18.02
CA ARG A 570 9.67 -1.00 18.15
C ARG A 570 9.65 0.35 17.43
N ASP A 571 10.80 1.00 17.27
CA ASP A 571 10.90 2.33 16.66
C ASP A 571 10.88 2.27 15.12
N VAL A 572 11.32 1.13 14.56
CA VAL A 572 11.64 0.99 13.13
C VAL A 572 10.87 -0.13 12.43
N HIS A 573 10.07 -0.89 13.16
CA HIS A 573 9.44 -2.15 12.71
C HIS A 573 8.78 -2.01 11.33
N ASN A 574 7.88 -1.03 11.14
CA ASN A 574 7.16 -0.89 9.88
C ASN A 574 8.05 -0.46 8.70
N LEU A 575 9.28 0.05 8.94
CA LEU A 575 10.23 0.42 7.89
C LEU A 575 11.07 -0.76 7.38
N TYR A 576 11.18 -1.84 8.16
CA TYR A 576 12.11 -2.93 7.85
C TYR A 576 11.85 -3.50 6.45
N GLY A 577 10.60 -3.81 6.13
CA GLY A 577 10.20 -4.34 4.82
C GLY A 577 10.48 -3.37 3.66
N LEU A 578 10.25 -2.07 3.85
CA LEU A 578 10.59 -1.04 2.87
C LEU A 578 12.08 -1.07 2.55
N TYR A 579 12.94 -1.17 3.56
CA TYR A 579 14.38 -1.17 3.35
C TYR A 579 14.91 -2.43 2.68
N VAL A 580 14.29 -3.59 2.93
CA VAL A 580 14.59 -4.83 2.19
C VAL A 580 14.27 -4.65 0.71
N GLN A 581 13.07 -4.15 0.39
CA GLN A 581 12.65 -3.91 -0.98
C GLN A 581 13.53 -2.87 -1.68
N GLN A 582 13.86 -1.78 -1.00
CA GLN A 582 14.76 -0.73 -1.49
C GLN A 582 16.12 -1.32 -1.85
N ALA A 583 16.78 -2.01 -0.93
CA ALA A 583 18.12 -2.54 -1.15
C ALA A 583 18.15 -3.56 -2.31
N THR A 584 17.10 -4.37 -2.46
CA THR A 584 16.94 -5.31 -3.57
C THR A 584 16.73 -4.59 -4.90
N ALA A 585 15.86 -3.58 -4.95
CA ALA A 585 15.62 -2.78 -6.15
C ALA A 585 16.88 -2.04 -6.59
N GLU A 586 17.63 -1.48 -5.64
CA GLU A 586 18.94 -0.86 -5.90
C GLU A 586 19.95 -1.89 -6.44
N GLY A 587 19.98 -3.12 -5.91
CA GLY A 587 20.83 -4.19 -6.43
C GLY A 587 20.51 -4.58 -7.87
N GLN A 588 19.22 -4.66 -8.21
CA GLN A 588 18.71 -4.90 -9.56
C GLN A 588 19.13 -3.78 -10.54
N ILE A 589 19.10 -2.53 -10.10
CA ILE A 589 19.59 -1.38 -10.89
C ILE A 589 21.12 -1.47 -11.06
N GLN A 590 21.86 -1.71 -9.97
CA GLN A 590 23.32 -1.73 -9.96
C GLN A 590 23.92 -2.81 -10.86
N ARG A 591 23.37 -4.04 -10.84
CA ARG A 591 23.88 -5.15 -11.67
C ARG A 591 23.79 -4.89 -13.18
N SER A 592 22.96 -3.93 -13.60
CA SER A 592 22.83 -3.51 -15.00
C SER A 592 23.69 -2.30 -15.39
N GLY A 593 24.53 -1.80 -14.47
CA GLY A 593 25.22 -0.51 -14.64
C GLY A 593 24.28 0.69 -14.54
N GLY A 594 23.12 0.54 -13.89
CA GLY A 594 22.11 1.58 -13.72
C GLY A 594 21.22 1.81 -14.94
N ASN A 595 21.18 0.91 -15.92
CA ASN A 595 20.38 1.09 -17.13
C ASN A 595 18.97 0.48 -17.05
N GLU A 596 18.85 -0.66 -16.38
CA GLU A 596 17.61 -1.46 -16.35
C GLU A 596 16.74 -1.09 -15.15
N ARG A 597 15.42 -0.99 -15.38
CA ARG A 597 14.45 -0.77 -14.30
C ARG A 597 14.29 -2.06 -13.49
N PRO A 598 14.19 -1.96 -12.16
CA PRO A 598 14.02 -3.15 -11.33
C PRO A 598 12.59 -3.68 -11.44
N PHE A 599 12.43 -4.97 -11.13
CA PHE A 599 11.16 -5.54 -10.70
C PHE A 599 11.42 -6.30 -9.40
N VAL A 600 10.79 -5.83 -8.32
CA VAL A 600 10.84 -6.44 -7.00
C VAL A 600 9.42 -6.49 -6.45
N LEU A 601 8.93 -7.70 -6.19
CA LEU A 601 7.70 -7.90 -5.42
C LEU A 601 8.06 -7.94 -3.93
N SER A 602 7.32 -7.23 -3.07
CA SER A 602 7.51 -7.22 -1.62
C SER A 602 6.22 -7.54 -0.87
N ARG A 603 6.31 -8.27 0.24
CA ARG A 603 5.16 -8.56 1.10
C ARG A 603 4.89 -7.42 2.07
N ALA A 604 5.90 -7.09 2.87
CA ALA A 604 5.85 -5.96 3.77
C ALA A 604 6.22 -4.66 3.06
N PHE A 605 5.62 -3.56 3.52
CA PHE A 605 5.81 -2.24 2.92
C PHE A 605 5.50 -1.13 3.92
N PHE A 606 5.94 0.08 3.56
CA PHE A 606 5.61 1.32 4.25
C PHE A 606 5.29 2.44 3.26
N ALA A 607 4.94 3.62 3.77
CA ALA A 607 4.92 4.85 2.96
C ALA A 607 6.26 5.01 2.21
N GLY A 608 6.21 5.13 0.88
CA GLY A 608 7.40 5.21 0.02
C GLY A 608 7.74 3.93 -0.73
N SER A 609 7.18 2.77 -0.35
CA SER A 609 7.44 1.48 -1.03
C SER A 609 7.03 1.48 -2.52
N GLN A 610 6.11 2.36 -2.94
CA GLN A 610 5.74 2.52 -4.35
C GLN A 610 6.95 2.85 -5.26
N ARG A 611 8.04 3.39 -4.70
CA ARG A 611 9.28 3.71 -5.44
C ARG A 611 10.12 2.48 -5.81
N PHE A 612 9.80 1.31 -5.29
CA PHE A 612 10.70 0.16 -5.35
C PHE A 612 10.11 -1.08 -6.04
N GLY A 613 8.82 -1.09 -6.35
CA GLY A 613 8.23 -2.16 -7.17
C GLY A 613 6.76 -2.42 -6.90
N ALA A 614 6.42 -3.71 -6.83
CA ALA A 614 5.07 -4.22 -6.66
C ALA A 614 4.85 -4.75 -5.24
N ILE A 615 3.58 -4.79 -4.82
CA ILE A 615 3.09 -5.40 -3.58
C ILE A 615 2.00 -6.41 -3.91
N TRP A 616 1.82 -7.45 -3.10
CA TRP A 616 0.62 -8.29 -3.14
C TRP A 616 0.04 -8.50 -1.75
N THR A 617 -1.23 -8.88 -1.68
CA THR A 617 -2.01 -8.97 -0.44
C THR A 617 -1.75 -10.22 0.41
N GLY A 618 -0.53 -10.76 0.34
CA GLY A 618 -0.09 -11.96 1.06
C GLY A 618 -0.95 -13.21 0.83
N ASP A 619 -1.01 -14.04 1.87
CA ASP A 619 -1.47 -15.42 1.82
C ASP A 619 -3.00 -15.54 1.94
N ASN A 620 -3.71 -15.16 0.87
CA ASN A 620 -5.16 -15.27 0.76
C ASN A 620 -5.66 -16.73 0.62
N ALA A 621 -6.98 -16.96 0.70
CA ALA A 621 -7.57 -18.30 0.56
C ALA A 621 -8.34 -18.49 -0.75
N ALA A 622 -8.39 -19.71 -1.28
CA ALA A 622 -9.15 -20.09 -2.47
C ALA A 622 -10.67 -20.12 -2.22
N GLU A 623 -11.24 -18.96 -1.87
CA GLU A 623 -12.64 -18.76 -1.50
C GLU A 623 -13.21 -17.50 -2.17
N TRP A 624 -14.52 -17.49 -2.42
CA TRP A 624 -15.19 -16.39 -3.14
C TRP A 624 -15.07 -15.04 -2.42
N ASP A 625 -15.09 -15.01 -1.09
CA ASP A 625 -14.98 -13.76 -0.36
C ASP A 625 -13.54 -13.19 -0.40
N HIS A 626 -12.51 -14.04 -0.54
CA HIS A 626 -11.14 -13.57 -0.81
C HIS A 626 -10.97 -13.08 -2.25
N LEU A 627 -11.72 -13.63 -3.22
CA LEU A 627 -11.82 -13.03 -4.55
C LEU A 627 -12.44 -11.62 -4.47
N LYS A 628 -13.54 -11.45 -3.74
CA LYS A 628 -14.21 -10.14 -3.55
C LYS A 628 -13.31 -9.12 -2.87
N ILE A 629 -12.72 -9.48 -1.71
CA ILE A 629 -11.93 -8.55 -0.89
C ILE A 629 -10.67 -8.04 -1.61
N SER A 630 -10.21 -8.74 -2.66
CA SER A 630 -9.07 -8.29 -3.46
C SER A 630 -9.30 -6.91 -4.08
N ILE A 631 -10.56 -6.53 -4.39
CA ILE A 631 -10.88 -5.20 -4.91
C ILE A 631 -10.63 -4.11 -3.85
N PRO A 632 -11.33 -4.07 -2.69
CA PRO A 632 -11.13 -3.01 -1.71
C PRO A 632 -9.69 -2.93 -1.20
N MET A 633 -8.97 -4.06 -1.07
CA MET A 633 -7.56 -4.07 -0.68
C MET A 633 -6.64 -3.41 -1.73
N CYS A 634 -6.80 -3.74 -3.02
CA CYS A 634 -6.01 -3.11 -4.07
C CYS A 634 -6.36 -1.62 -4.22
N LEU A 635 -7.64 -1.26 -4.04
CA LEU A 635 -8.11 0.11 -4.09
C LEU A 635 -7.56 0.95 -2.93
N SER A 636 -7.53 0.41 -1.70
CA SER A 636 -6.99 1.13 -0.54
C SER A 636 -5.49 1.41 -0.69
N LEU A 637 -4.73 0.44 -1.22
CA LEU A 637 -3.31 0.60 -1.55
C LEU A 637 -3.08 1.64 -2.66
N GLY A 638 -3.91 1.61 -3.71
CA GLY A 638 -3.87 2.59 -4.79
C GLY A 638 -4.07 4.03 -4.29
N LEU A 639 -5.07 4.24 -3.41
CA LEU A 639 -5.36 5.56 -2.82
C LEU A 639 -4.19 6.14 -2.02
N VAL A 640 -3.30 5.30 -1.50
CA VAL A 640 -2.12 5.72 -0.72
C VAL A 640 -0.81 5.57 -1.50
N GLY A 641 -0.88 5.60 -2.84
CA GLY A 641 0.26 5.70 -3.75
C GLY A 641 0.85 4.37 -4.23
N ILE A 642 0.47 3.23 -3.65
CA ILE A 642 0.92 1.90 -4.06
C ILE A 642 0.01 1.40 -5.18
N SER A 643 0.28 1.86 -6.40
CA SER A 643 -0.54 1.51 -7.58
C SER A 643 -0.26 0.11 -8.12
N PHE A 644 0.92 -0.45 -7.86
CA PHE A 644 1.31 -1.76 -8.37
C PHE A 644 0.96 -2.88 -7.39
N CYS A 645 -0.33 -3.13 -7.22
CA CYS A 645 -0.88 -4.13 -6.29
C CYS A 645 -1.71 -5.22 -6.98
N GLY A 646 -1.78 -6.40 -6.37
CA GLY A 646 -2.67 -7.50 -6.77
C GLY A 646 -2.82 -8.55 -5.67
N ALA A 647 -3.69 -9.55 -5.90
CA ALA A 647 -3.88 -10.70 -5.02
C ALA A 647 -3.60 -12.01 -5.78
N ASP A 648 -3.20 -13.07 -5.07
CA ASP A 648 -2.87 -14.34 -5.70
C ASP A 648 -4.09 -15.00 -6.35
N ILE A 649 -3.99 -15.23 -7.67
CA ILE A 649 -5.09 -15.75 -8.48
C ILE A 649 -5.41 -17.20 -8.11
N GLY A 650 -6.67 -17.42 -7.79
CA GLY A 650 -7.22 -18.67 -7.30
C GLY A 650 -7.01 -18.89 -5.80
N GLY A 651 -6.40 -17.94 -5.08
CA GLY A 651 -6.16 -17.98 -3.63
C GLY A 651 -5.01 -18.89 -3.22
N PHE A 652 -4.10 -18.43 -2.36
CA PHE A 652 -2.89 -19.14 -1.96
C PHE A 652 -3.19 -20.46 -1.24
N PHE A 653 -4.01 -20.43 -0.18
CA PHE A 653 -4.46 -21.62 0.54
C PHE A 653 -5.64 -22.31 -0.14
N LYS A 654 -5.82 -23.61 0.13
CA LYS A 654 -6.95 -24.46 -0.34
C LYS A 654 -6.94 -24.64 -1.88
N ASN A 655 -7.88 -25.43 -2.40
CA ASN A 655 -8.01 -25.68 -3.84
C ASN A 655 -9.29 -25.00 -4.37
N PRO A 656 -9.19 -24.07 -5.34
CA PRO A 656 -10.36 -23.42 -5.90
C PRO A 656 -11.18 -24.40 -6.75
N SER A 657 -12.50 -24.20 -6.80
CA SER A 657 -13.31 -24.83 -7.84
C SER A 657 -12.91 -24.30 -9.23
N PRO A 658 -13.16 -25.04 -10.32
CA PRO A 658 -12.91 -24.51 -11.66
C PRO A 658 -13.65 -23.19 -11.92
N GLU A 659 -14.85 -23.04 -11.35
CA GLU A 659 -15.63 -21.81 -11.46
C GLU A 659 -14.90 -20.62 -10.82
N LEU A 660 -14.50 -20.78 -9.56
CA LEU A 660 -13.78 -19.77 -8.81
C LEU A 660 -12.48 -19.39 -9.51
N LEU A 661 -11.72 -20.39 -10.00
CA LEU A 661 -10.45 -20.12 -10.68
C LEU A 661 -10.63 -19.26 -11.93
N VAL A 662 -11.59 -19.58 -12.79
CA VAL A 662 -11.89 -18.78 -13.99
C VAL A 662 -12.29 -17.35 -13.61
N ARG A 663 -13.19 -17.19 -12.62
CA ARG A 663 -13.59 -15.85 -12.14
C ARG A 663 -12.42 -15.06 -11.58
N TRP A 664 -11.47 -15.74 -10.93
CA TRP A 664 -10.27 -15.09 -10.43
C TRP A 664 -9.32 -14.64 -11.55
N TYR A 665 -9.16 -15.42 -12.62
CA TYR A 665 -8.42 -14.94 -13.80
C TYR A 665 -9.09 -13.72 -14.45
N GLN A 666 -10.42 -13.69 -14.50
CA GLN A 666 -11.18 -12.55 -15.02
C GLN A 666 -11.02 -11.29 -14.15
N MET A 667 -11.04 -11.44 -12.82
CA MET A 667 -10.74 -10.35 -11.88
C MET A 667 -9.30 -9.86 -12.03
N GLY A 668 -8.33 -10.78 -11.91
CA GLY A 668 -6.91 -10.45 -11.92
C GLY A 668 -6.44 -9.82 -13.23
N ALA A 669 -7.05 -10.18 -14.37
CA ALA A 669 -6.75 -9.57 -15.66
C ALA A 669 -6.98 -8.05 -15.64
N TYR A 670 -7.87 -7.58 -14.77
CA TYR A 670 -8.19 -6.17 -14.55
C TYR A 670 -7.54 -5.57 -13.28
N GLN A 671 -6.61 -6.25 -12.61
CA GLN A 671 -5.85 -5.73 -11.46
C GLN A 671 -4.38 -5.41 -11.82
N PRO A 672 -3.73 -4.40 -11.21
CA PRO A 672 -2.41 -3.93 -11.63
C PRO A 672 -1.30 -5.01 -11.65
N PHE A 673 -1.15 -5.78 -10.58
CA PHE A 673 -0.24 -6.94 -10.51
C PHE A 673 -1.03 -8.24 -10.70
N PHE A 674 -0.60 -9.10 -11.62
CA PHE A 674 -1.40 -10.22 -12.11
C PHE A 674 -0.62 -11.54 -12.02
N ARG A 675 -0.66 -12.17 -10.83
CA ARG A 675 0.07 -13.42 -10.52
C ARG A 675 -0.85 -14.52 -10.02
N ALA A 676 -0.73 -15.72 -10.59
CA ALA A 676 -1.26 -16.94 -9.96
C ALA A 676 -0.17 -17.55 -9.08
N HIS A 677 -0.51 -17.87 -7.84
CA HIS A 677 0.39 -18.49 -6.86
C HIS A 677 -0.39 -19.45 -5.97
N ALA A 678 0.29 -20.38 -5.31
CA ALA A 678 -0.34 -21.49 -4.61
C ALA A 678 0.54 -22.06 -3.50
N HIS A 679 -0.07 -22.38 -2.36
CA HIS A 679 0.58 -23.02 -1.23
C HIS A 679 1.08 -24.44 -1.58
N LEU A 680 2.08 -24.92 -0.83
CA LEU A 680 2.74 -26.22 -1.02
C LEU A 680 1.76 -27.39 -1.15
N ASP A 681 0.79 -27.46 -0.24
CA ASP A 681 -0.18 -28.57 -0.15
C ASP A 681 -1.28 -28.55 -1.22
N THR A 682 -1.29 -27.54 -2.09
CA THR A 682 -2.32 -27.43 -3.13
C THR A 682 -2.00 -28.33 -4.32
N THR A 683 -3.07 -28.80 -4.98
CA THR A 683 -2.94 -29.48 -6.26
C THR A 683 -2.38 -28.52 -7.33
N ARG A 684 -1.68 -29.07 -8.33
CA ARG A 684 -1.24 -28.30 -9.50
C ARG A 684 -2.46 -27.68 -10.18
N ARG A 685 -2.30 -26.42 -10.58
CA ARG A 685 -3.41 -25.62 -11.13
C ARG A 685 -2.98 -24.65 -12.23
N GLU A 686 -1.94 -25.02 -12.98
CA GLU A 686 -1.67 -24.35 -14.25
C GLU A 686 -2.95 -24.38 -15.13
N PRO A 687 -3.25 -23.30 -15.89
CA PRO A 687 -4.59 -23.08 -16.46
C PRO A 687 -5.15 -24.23 -17.31
N TRP A 688 -4.28 -25.02 -17.95
CA TRP A 688 -4.67 -26.11 -18.84
C TRP A 688 -5.16 -27.38 -18.12
N LEU A 689 -4.98 -27.46 -16.80
CA LEU A 689 -5.37 -28.62 -16.01
C LEU A 689 -6.88 -28.71 -15.73
N PHE A 690 -7.65 -27.66 -16.05
CA PHE A 690 -9.08 -27.54 -15.72
C PHE A 690 -10.05 -27.88 -16.87
N GLY A 691 -9.58 -28.64 -17.86
CA GLY A 691 -10.38 -29.03 -19.04
C GLY A 691 -10.50 -27.93 -20.09
N GLU A 692 -10.93 -28.30 -21.30
CA GLU A 692 -10.88 -27.42 -22.47
C GLU A 692 -11.75 -26.16 -22.32
N GLU A 693 -12.95 -26.28 -21.74
CA GLU A 693 -13.87 -25.16 -21.55
C GLU A 693 -13.29 -24.08 -20.63
N ASN A 694 -12.87 -24.45 -19.42
CA ASN A 694 -12.28 -23.50 -18.46
C ASN A 694 -10.95 -22.92 -18.98
N LYS A 695 -10.14 -23.73 -19.65
CA LYS A 695 -8.91 -23.26 -20.29
C LYS A 695 -9.19 -22.17 -21.34
N GLN A 696 -10.23 -22.32 -22.17
CA GLN A 696 -10.61 -21.30 -23.14
C GLN A 696 -11.09 -19.99 -22.49
N LEU A 697 -11.81 -20.10 -21.37
CA LEU A 697 -12.27 -18.96 -20.59
C LEU A 697 -11.08 -18.19 -19.97
N ILE A 698 -10.14 -18.91 -19.35
CA ILE A 698 -8.90 -18.33 -18.81
C ILE A 698 -8.05 -17.73 -19.93
N ARG A 699 -7.91 -18.42 -21.07
CA ARG A 699 -7.21 -17.90 -22.26
C ARG A 699 -7.81 -16.57 -22.70
N SER A 700 -9.13 -16.44 -22.70
CA SER A 700 -9.81 -15.21 -23.10
C SER A 700 -9.46 -14.05 -22.16
N ALA A 701 -9.51 -14.26 -20.83
CA ALA A 701 -9.12 -13.26 -19.85
C ALA A 701 -7.63 -12.85 -19.98
N LEU A 702 -6.72 -13.82 -20.19
CA LEU A 702 -5.31 -13.53 -20.46
C LEU A 702 -5.17 -12.68 -21.73
N ARG A 703 -5.83 -13.04 -22.82
CA ARG A 703 -5.75 -12.29 -24.09
C ARG A 703 -6.28 -10.85 -23.95
N GLU A 704 -7.34 -10.63 -23.18
CA GLU A 704 -7.83 -9.28 -22.86
C GLU A 704 -6.77 -8.45 -22.13
N ARG A 705 -6.14 -9.01 -21.09
CA ARG A 705 -5.03 -8.36 -20.39
C ARG A 705 -3.91 -7.99 -21.35
N TYR A 706 -3.47 -8.92 -22.20
CA TYR A 706 -2.40 -8.66 -23.17
C TYR A 706 -2.78 -7.63 -24.24
N ALA A 707 -4.05 -7.59 -24.65
CA ALA A 707 -4.55 -6.59 -25.58
C ALA A 707 -4.47 -5.18 -24.98
N LEU A 708 -4.78 -5.06 -23.68
CA LEU A 708 -4.81 -3.81 -22.93
C LEU A 708 -3.45 -3.35 -22.38
N LEU A 709 -2.36 -4.11 -22.56
CA LEU A 709 -1.04 -3.72 -22.06
C LEU A 709 -0.61 -2.29 -22.44
N PRO A 710 -0.87 -1.76 -23.65
CA PRO A 710 -0.65 -0.35 -23.96
C PRO A 710 -1.34 0.63 -23.03
N TYR A 711 -2.60 0.36 -22.69
CA TYR A 711 -3.40 1.20 -21.81
C TYR A 711 -2.86 1.09 -20.38
N TRP A 712 -2.63 -0.13 -19.88
CA TRP A 712 -2.02 -0.36 -18.57
C TRP A 712 -0.69 0.38 -18.42
N TYR A 713 0.20 0.25 -19.41
CA TYR A 713 1.51 0.88 -19.38
C TYR A 713 1.41 2.41 -19.37
N THR A 714 0.44 2.98 -20.10
CA THR A 714 0.14 4.41 -20.06
C THR A 714 -0.40 4.83 -18.69
N MET A 715 -1.24 4.02 -18.04
CA MET A 715 -1.72 4.32 -16.68
C MET A 715 -0.60 4.27 -15.64
N PHE A 716 0.33 3.33 -15.77
CA PHE A 716 1.54 3.31 -14.92
C PHE A 716 2.45 4.50 -15.17
N TYR A 717 2.53 5.01 -16.41
CA TYR A 717 3.23 6.25 -16.69
C TYR A 717 2.57 7.44 -15.98
N HIS A 718 1.23 7.53 -16.00
CA HIS A 718 0.51 8.54 -15.22
C HIS A 718 0.80 8.42 -13.72
N ALA A 719 0.73 7.21 -13.16
CA ALA A 719 1.05 6.97 -11.75
C ALA A 719 2.49 7.40 -11.41
N TYR A 720 3.46 7.11 -12.28
CA TYR A 720 4.85 7.56 -12.15
C TYR A 720 4.99 9.10 -12.23
N ARG A 721 4.23 9.77 -13.11
CA ARG A 721 4.37 11.22 -13.32
C ARG A 721 3.58 12.08 -12.34
N THR A 722 2.42 11.60 -11.86
CA THR A 722 1.47 12.41 -11.10
C THR A 722 1.11 11.84 -9.74
N GLY A 723 1.40 10.56 -9.49
CA GLY A 723 0.94 9.85 -8.29
C GLY A 723 -0.53 9.41 -8.34
N GLU A 724 -1.24 9.63 -9.46
CA GLU A 724 -2.62 9.17 -9.59
C GLU A 724 -2.69 7.63 -9.62
N PRO A 725 -3.65 6.99 -8.92
CA PRO A 725 -3.76 5.53 -8.89
C PRO A 725 -4.07 4.95 -10.28
N VAL A 726 -3.52 3.78 -10.59
CA VAL A 726 -3.85 3.03 -11.82
C VAL A 726 -5.27 2.46 -11.74
N MET A 727 -5.57 1.78 -10.64
CA MET A 727 -6.89 1.23 -10.31
C MET A 727 -7.55 2.17 -9.30
N ARG A 728 -8.77 2.65 -9.59
CA ARG A 728 -9.41 3.75 -8.86
C ARG A 728 -10.80 3.40 -8.36
N PRO A 729 -11.15 3.79 -7.13
CA PRO A 729 -12.55 3.86 -6.71
C PRO A 729 -13.30 4.86 -7.59
N LEU A 730 -14.60 4.63 -7.82
CA LEU A 730 -15.40 5.52 -8.66
C LEU A 730 -15.44 6.96 -8.14
N TRP A 731 -15.46 7.15 -6.81
CA TRP A 731 -15.56 8.48 -6.20
C TRP A 731 -14.38 9.41 -6.56
N VAL A 732 -13.23 8.86 -6.97
CA VAL A 732 -12.07 9.66 -7.40
C VAL A 732 -12.36 10.45 -8.67
N ASP A 733 -13.06 9.83 -9.63
CA ASP A 733 -13.44 10.46 -10.90
C ASP A 733 -14.87 11.05 -10.86
N TYR A 734 -15.68 10.67 -9.87
CA TYR A 734 -17.04 11.17 -9.64
C TYR A 734 -17.23 11.73 -8.21
N PRO A 735 -16.46 12.77 -7.82
CA PRO A 735 -16.41 13.26 -6.43
C PRO A 735 -17.71 13.89 -5.92
N GLU A 736 -18.63 14.28 -6.81
CA GLU A 736 -19.93 14.83 -6.45
C GLU A 736 -21.03 13.75 -6.34
N ASP A 737 -20.75 12.51 -6.76
CA ASP A 737 -21.71 11.41 -6.77
C ASP A 737 -21.59 10.57 -5.50
N VAL A 738 -22.36 10.95 -4.46
CA VAL A 738 -22.36 10.31 -3.14
C VAL A 738 -22.62 8.80 -3.20
N SER A 739 -23.34 8.32 -4.23
CA SER A 739 -23.61 6.88 -4.38
C SER A 739 -22.34 6.05 -4.61
N THR A 740 -21.26 6.69 -5.06
CA THR A 740 -19.97 6.03 -5.35
C THR A 740 -19.07 5.88 -4.13
N PHE A 741 -19.35 6.57 -3.03
CA PHE A 741 -18.41 6.70 -1.91
C PHE A 741 -18.19 5.38 -1.17
N ALA A 742 -19.17 4.48 -1.18
CA ALA A 742 -19.08 3.16 -0.55
C ALA A 742 -18.90 2.01 -1.54
N ILE A 743 -18.80 2.29 -2.85
CA ILE A 743 -18.65 1.26 -3.87
C ILE A 743 -17.23 0.71 -3.84
N ASP A 744 -17.11 -0.60 -3.62
CA ASP A 744 -15.84 -1.33 -3.62
C ASP A 744 -15.91 -2.72 -4.29
N ASP A 745 -16.97 -2.99 -5.05
CA ASP A 745 -17.14 -4.18 -5.90
C ASP A 745 -16.89 -3.90 -7.40
N GLN A 746 -16.70 -2.63 -7.75
CA GLN A 746 -16.33 -2.17 -9.09
C GLN A 746 -15.36 -0.99 -9.02
N PHE A 747 -14.59 -0.83 -10.09
CA PHE A 747 -13.49 0.12 -10.13
C PHE A 747 -13.23 0.64 -11.54
N LEU A 748 -12.50 1.75 -11.62
CA LEU A 748 -11.97 2.27 -12.87
C LEU A 748 -10.51 1.86 -13.04
N LEU A 749 -10.13 1.61 -14.29
CA LEU A 749 -8.72 1.62 -14.72
C LEU A 749 -8.46 2.91 -15.44
N GLY A 750 -7.60 3.75 -14.87
CA GLY A 750 -7.52 5.17 -15.25
C GLY A 750 -8.89 5.81 -15.18
N SER A 751 -9.24 6.59 -16.20
CA SER A 751 -10.56 7.21 -16.30
C SER A 751 -11.45 6.62 -17.40
N ALA A 752 -10.95 5.66 -18.20
CA ALA A 752 -11.63 5.22 -19.42
C ALA A 752 -12.37 3.88 -19.29
N ILE A 753 -11.92 2.96 -18.45
CA ILE A 753 -12.47 1.61 -18.35
C ILE A 753 -13.07 1.40 -16.96
N LEU A 754 -14.33 0.96 -16.88
CA LEU A 754 -14.99 0.50 -15.67
C LEU A 754 -15.08 -1.03 -15.71
N ALA A 755 -14.67 -1.71 -14.64
CA ALA A 755 -14.80 -3.14 -14.50
C ALA A 755 -15.65 -3.49 -13.27
N HIS A 756 -16.57 -4.44 -13.42
CA HIS A 756 -17.33 -5.07 -12.33
C HIS A 756 -17.22 -6.59 -12.49
N PRO A 757 -16.09 -7.20 -12.08
CA PRO A 757 -15.89 -8.63 -12.24
C PRO A 757 -16.89 -9.46 -11.42
N VAL A 758 -17.29 -10.63 -11.95
CA VAL A 758 -18.21 -11.53 -11.24
C VAL A 758 -17.46 -12.21 -10.09
N SER A 759 -17.92 -12.00 -8.87
CA SER A 759 -17.24 -12.44 -7.65
C SER A 759 -18.12 -13.29 -6.72
N GLU A 760 -19.27 -13.76 -7.21
CA GLU A 760 -20.20 -14.63 -6.50
C GLU A 760 -20.35 -15.99 -7.18
N GLN A 761 -20.49 -17.05 -6.39
CA GLN A 761 -20.68 -18.41 -6.91
C GLN A 761 -22.01 -18.55 -7.66
N ALA A 762 -21.98 -19.19 -8.83
CA ALA A 762 -23.15 -19.49 -9.65
C ALA A 762 -23.99 -18.25 -10.04
N ALA A 763 -23.37 -17.06 -10.05
CA ALA A 763 -24.03 -15.82 -10.41
C ALA A 763 -24.64 -15.88 -11.82
N ARG A 764 -25.86 -15.36 -11.95
CA ARG A 764 -26.61 -15.25 -13.23
C ARG A 764 -26.73 -13.82 -13.72
N GLY A 765 -26.34 -12.86 -12.90
CA GLY A 765 -26.17 -11.46 -13.25
C GLY A 765 -25.51 -10.70 -12.13
N VAL A 766 -25.08 -9.48 -12.44
CA VAL A 766 -24.50 -8.52 -11.48
C VAL A 766 -25.22 -7.18 -11.60
N GLN A 767 -25.16 -6.37 -10.55
CA GLN A 767 -25.70 -5.01 -10.56
C GLN A 767 -24.54 -4.04 -10.82
N VAL A 768 -24.46 -3.50 -12.04
CA VAL A 768 -23.40 -2.55 -12.40
C VAL A 768 -23.91 -1.14 -12.25
N TYR A 769 -23.22 -0.31 -11.47
CA TYR A 769 -23.47 1.13 -11.45
C TYR A 769 -22.62 1.85 -12.49
N LEU A 770 -23.27 2.54 -13.43
CA LEU A 770 -22.60 3.39 -14.42
C LEU A 770 -22.75 4.86 -13.98
N PRO A 771 -21.68 5.51 -13.50
CA PRO A 771 -21.72 6.87 -12.95
C PRO A 771 -21.63 7.96 -14.03
N GLY A 772 -21.89 9.20 -13.62
CA GLY A 772 -21.68 10.41 -14.43
C GLY A 772 -22.83 10.77 -15.38
N LYS A 773 -22.71 11.92 -16.05
CA LYS A 773 -23.63 12.35 -17.11
C LYS A 773 -22.98 12.04 -18.45
N GLY A 774 -23.46 11.00 -19.15
CA GLY A 774 -22.83 10.57 -20.40
C GLY A 774 -23.29 9.19 -20.85
N VAL A 775 -22.43 8.52 -21.60
CA VAL A 775 -22.65 7.15 -22.07
C VAL A 775 -21.47 6.26 -21.73
N TRP A 776 -21.75 4.97 -21.60
CA TRP A 776 -20.78 3.90 -21.44
C TRP A 776 -21.04 2.84 -22.51
N TYR A 777 -19.98 2.25 -23.04
CA TYR A 777 -20.04 1.21 -24.06
C TYR A 777 -19.56 -0.10 -23.47
N ASP A 778 -20.38 -1.14 -23.53
CA ASP A 778 -19.94 -2.50 -23.22
C ASP A 778 -18.80 -2.89 -24.18
N VAL A 779 -17.64 -3.30 -23.64
CA VAL A 779 -16.44 -3.51 -24.46
C VAL A 779 -16.51 -4.74 -25.36
N HIS A 780 -17.41 -5.68 -25.08
CA HIS A 780 -17.56 -6.93 -25.83
C HIS A 780 -18.65 -6.84 -26.88
N THR A 781 -19.76 -6.19 -26.57
CA THR A 781 -20.95 -6.08 -27.43
C THR A 781 -21.06 -4.73 -28.15
N HIS A 782 -20.32 -3.72 -27.68
CA HIS A 782 -20.41 -2.31 -28.08
C HIS A 782 -21.79 -1.68 -27.83
N GLN A 783 -22.65 -2.31 -27.02
CA GLN A 783 -23.93 -1.74 -26.64
C GLN A 783 -23.71 -0.46 -25.82
N VAL A 784 -24.49 0.58 -26.14
CA VAL A 784 -24.44 1.86 -25.44
C VAL A 784 -25.42 1.89 -24.27
N HIS A 785 -24.97 2.44 -23.15
CA HIS A 785 -25.73 2.62 -21.91
C HIS A 785 -25.63 4.06 -21.43
N HIS A 786 -26.75 4.69 -21.09
CA HIS A 786 -26.80 6.08 -20.62
C HIS A 786 -26.63 6.18 -19.11
N ALA A 787 -25.70 6.98 -18.62
CA ALA A 787 -25.48 7.20 -17.18
C ALA A 787 -26.19 8.48 -16.66
N PRO A 788 -26.52 8.57 -15.36
CA PRO A 788 -26.25 7.57 -14.32
C PRO A 788 -27.33 6.49 -14.27
N GLN A 789 -26.95 5.23 -14.06
CA GLN A 789 -27.90 4.15 -13.81
C GLN A 789 -27.26 2.94 -13.12
N THR A 790 -28.06 2.17 -12.38
CA THR A 790 -27.72 0.80 -11.99
C THR A 790 -28.45 -0.17 -12.91
N MET A 791 -27.71 -1.08 -13.53
CA MET A 791 -28.25 -2.06 -14.47
C MET A 791 -27.97 -3.48 -14.01
N TYR A 792 -29.00 -4.34 -14.11
CA TYR A 792 -28.82 -5.78 -13.97
C TYR A 792 -28.27 -6.35 -15.27
N VAL A 793 -27.05 -6.87 -15.22
CA VAL A 793 -26.32 -7.42 -16.36
C VAL A 793 -26.34 -8.93 -16.27
N PRO A 794 -27.02 -9.65 -17.18
CA PRO A 794 -26.95 -11.10 -17.21
C PRO A 794 -25.52 -11.57 -17.47
N VAL A 795 -25.02 -12.50 -16.66
CA VAL A 795 -23.67 -13.05 -16.82
C VAL A 795 -23.69 -14.55 -17.01
N ILE A 796 -22.81 -15.02 -17.88
CA ILE A 796 -22.42 -16.41 -18.03
C ILE A 796 -20.93 -16.55 -17.69
N MET A 797 -20.41 -17.77 -17.78
CA MET A 797 -19.03 -18.07 -17.38
C MET A 797 -17.98 -17.24 -18.13
N SER A 798 -18.24 -16.90 -19.39
CA SER A 798 -17.35 -16.06 -20.23
C SER A 798 -17.54 -14.56 -20.05
N SER A 799 -18.58 -14.11 -19.34
CA SER A 799 -18.86 -12.68 -19.17
C SER A 799 -17.87 -12.04 -18.22
N ILE A 800 -17.25 -10.94 -18.64
CA ILE A 800 -16.47 -10.03 -17.80
C ILE A 800 -17.10 -8.65 -17.96
N PRO A 801 -17.97 -8.19 -17.05
CA PRO A 801 -18.65 -6.90 -17.18
C PRO A 801 -17.65 -5.74 -17.18
N VAL A 802 -17.40 -5.17 -18.36
CA VAL A 802 -16.42 -4.12 -18.58
C VAL A 802 -16.98 -3.10 -19.57
N TYR A 803 -16.80 -1.82 -19.24
CA TYR A 803 -17.39 -0.71 -19.98
C TYR A 803 -16.35 0.37 -20.27
N GLN A 804 -16.31 0.85 -21.51
CA GLN A 804 -15.52 2.01 -21.90
C GLN A 804 -16.37 3.28 -21.79
N ARG A 805 -15.84 4.31 -21.12
CA ARG A 805 -16.50 5.62 -20.95
C ARG A 805 -16.56 6.34 -22.29
N GLY A 806 -17.72 6.88 -22.65
CA GLY A 806 -17.85 7.84 -23.76
C GLY A 806 -16.99 9.08 -23.51
N GLY A 807 -16.36 9.60 -24.55
CA GLY A 807 -15.35 10.64 -24.44
C GLY A 807 -13.92 10.11 -24.31
N SER A 808 -13.67 8.80 -24.47
CA SER A 808 -12.34 8.21 -24.29
C SER A 808 -11.76 7.57 -25.55
N ILE A 809 -10.43 7.52 -25.64
CA ILE A 809 -9.69 6.75 -26.64
C ILE A 809 -8.75 5.75 -25.95
N VAL A 810 -8.96 4.46 -26.17
CA VAL A 810 -8.18 3.37 -25.55
C VAL A 810 -7.31 2.67 -26.61
N PRO A 811 -5.98 2.71 -26.49
CA PRO A 811 -5.08 1.98 -27.36
C PRO A 811 -4.97 0.50 -26.95
N GLN A 812 -5.00 -0.40 -27.93
CA GLN A 812 -4.83 -1.85 -27.72
C GLN A 812 -3.90 -2.48 -28.76
N LYS A 813 -3.31 -3.63 -28.42
CA LYS A 813 -2.60 -4.52 -29.35
C LYS A 813 -3.35 -5.83 -29.53
N GLU A 814 -4.09 -5.97 -30.62
CA GLU A 814 -4.95 -7.14 -30.83
C GLU A 814 -4.22 -8.37 -31.39
N ARG A 815 -2.94 -8.21 -31.75
CA ARG A 815 -2.07 -9.32 -32.13
C ARG A 815 -1.47 -9.95 -30.87
N ILE A 816 -2.26 -10.76 -30.18
CA ILE A 816 -1.79 -11.41 -28.95
C ILE A 816 -0.68 -12.41 -29.28
N ARG A 817 0.42 -12.32 -28.54
CA ARG A 817 1.59 -13.19 -28.64
C ARG A 817 1.88 -13.84 -27.30
N ARG A 818 2.89 -14.71 -27.27
CA ARG A 818 3.26 -15.53 -26.09
C ARG A 818 3.70 -14.74 -24.85
N SER A 819 4.23 -13.53 -25.02
CA SER A 819 4.71 -12.63 -23.94
C SER A 819 4.66 -11.17 -24.41
N SER A 820 4.75 -10.21 -23.48
CA SER A 820 4.62 -8.79 -23.77
C SER A 820 5.73 -8.28 -24.69
N GLU A 821 6.97 -8.73 -24.48
CA GLU A 821 8.14 -8.31 -25.25
C GLU A 821 8.03 -8.72 -26.73
N CYS A 822 7.38 -9.84 -27.03
CA CYS A 822 7.09 -10.25 -28.40
C CYS A 822 6.20 -9.25 -29.13
N THR A 823 5.43 -8.42 -28.41
CA THR A 823 4.48 -7.47 -28.99
C THR A 823 5.08 -6.11 -29.28
N LEU A 824 6.32 -5.79 -28.85
CA LEU A 824 6.84 -4.41 -28.85
C LEU A 824 6.66 -3.69 -30.20
N SER A 825 6.95 -4.37 -31.30
CA SER A 825 6.84 -3.85 -32.68
C SER A 825 5.48 -4.05 -33.35
N ASP A 826 4.50 -4.64 -32.66
CA ASP A 826 3.16 -4.85 -33.22
C ASP A 826 2.38 -3.55 -33.37
N PRO A 827 1.47 -3.50 -34.35
CA PRO A 827 0.58 -2.36 -34.53
C PRO A 827 -0.50 -2.25 -33.46
N PHE A 828 -1.08 -1.06 -33.41
CA PHE A 828 -2.11 -0.66 -32.46
C PHE A 828 -3.48 -0.58 -33.14
N THR A 829 -4.51 -0.90 -32.35
CA THR A 829 -5.89 -0.54 -32.62
C THR A 829 -6.31 0.56 -31.64
N LEU A 830 -6.95 1.61 -32.14
CA LEU A 830 -7.52 2.67 -31.29
C LEU A 830 -9.02 2.49 -31.17
N TYR A 831 -9.52 2.32 -29.95
CA TYR A 831 -10.96 2.30 -29.62
C TYR A 831 -11.41 3.68 -29.17
N VAL A 832 -12.13 4.37 -30.04
CA VAL A 832 -12.63 5.74 -29.86
C VAL A 832 -14.10 5.66 -29.42
N ALA A 833 -14.37 5.76 -28.12
CA ALA A 833 -15.72 5.79 -27.59
C ALA A 833 -16.22 7.24 -27.54
N LEU A 834 -17.18 7.60 -28.40
CA LEU A 834 -17.66 8.97 -28.47
C LEU A 834 -18.52 9.35 -27.26
N SER A 835 -18.38 10.59 -26.79
CA SER A 835 -19.35 11.20 -25.87
C SER A 835 -20.66 11.52 -26.61
N PRO A 836 -21.75 11.88 -25.91
CA PRO A 836 -22.96 12.37 -26.56
C PRO A 836 -22.74 13.59 -27.48
N GLU A 837 -21.70 14.39 -27.21
CA GLU A 837 -21.28 15.54 -28.00
C GLU A 837 -20.41 15.15 -29.22
N GLY A 838 -20.13 13.86 -29.41
CA GLY A 838 -19.28 13.35 -30.49
C GLY A 838 -17.80 13.63 -30.27
N LEU A 839 -17.37 13.75 -29.01
CA LEU A 839 -15.98 14.03 -28.62
C LEU A 839 -15.32 12.76 -28.05
N ALA A 840 -13.99 12.66 -28.17
CA ALA A 840 -13.21 11.69 -27.40
C ALA A 840 -11.75 12.14 -27.26
N GLU A 841 -11.11 11.80 -26.14
CA GLU A 841 -9.69 12.03 -25.90
C GLU A 841 -9.04 10.82 -25.22
N GLY A 842 -7.78 10.57 -25.53
CA GLY A 842 -6.98 9.59 -24.82
C GLY A 842 -5.53 9.66 -25.25
N ASP A 843 -4.65 9.02 -24.48
CA ASP A 843 -3.22 9.08 -24.71
C ASP A 843 -2.57 7.71 -24.75
N LEU A 844 -1.33 7.68 -25.24
CA LEU A 844 -0.50 6.49 -25.33
C LEU A 844 0.94 6.84 -25.05
N TYR A 845 1.50 6.20 -24.02
CA TYR A 845 2.92 6.24 -23.71
C TYR A 845 3.64 4.99 -24.23
N LEU A 846 4.83 5.17 -24.82
CA LEU A 846 5.69 4.12 -25.36
C LEU A 846 7.17 4.43 -25.14
N ASP A 847 7.96 3.44 -24.76
CA ASP A 847 9.43 3.46 -24.73
C ASP A 847 9.96 2.05 -25.06
N ASP A 848 11.21 1.74 -24.72
CA ASP A 848 11.78 0.40 -24.90
C ASP A 848 11.17 -0.68 -23.98
N GLY A 849 10.36 -0.28 -22.99
CA GLY A 849 9.66 -1.18 -22.09
C GLY A 849 10.48 -1.66 -20.90
N HIS A 850 11.75 -1.29 -20.73
CA HIS A 850 12.59 -1.90 -19.70
C HIS A 850 13.64 -0.98 -19.07
N SER A 851 14.18 -0.01 -19.81
CA SER A 851 15.34 0.77 -19.34
C SER A 851 14.95 2.13 -18.76
N PHE A 852 15.91 2.83 -18.17
CA PHE A 852 15.78 4.25 -17.79
C PHE A 852 16.04 5.23 -18.95
N ASN A 853 16.14 4.77 -20.20
CA ASN A 853 16.39 5.66 -21.35
C ASN A 853 15.29 6.71 -21.55
N PHE A 854 14.05 6.42 -21.16
CA PHE A 854 12.96 7.41 -21.20
C PHE A 854 13.27 8.65 -20.34
N GLU A 855 13.95 8.48 -19.21
CA GLU A 855 14.34 9.56 -18.30
C GLU A 855 15.72 10.13 -18.67
N LYS A 856 16.70 9.25 -18.94
CA LYS A 856 18.10 9.64 -19.18
C LYS A 856 18.35 10.24 -20.56
N LYS A 857 17.57 9.84 -21.56
CA LYS A 857 17.77 10.19 -22.98
C LYS A 857 16.52 10.77 -23.65
N ASN A 858 15.39 10.85 -22.94
CA ASN A 858 14.08 11.17 -23.52
C ASN A 858 13.69 10.21 -24.66
N GLU A 859 14.09 8.94 -24.57
CA GLU A 859 13.77 7.90 -25.55
C GLU A 859 12.37 7.30 -25.29
N PHE A 860 11.34 8.11 -25.55
CA PHE A 860 9.94 7.69 -25.46
C PHE A 860 9.05 8.42 -26.49
N LEU A 861 7.83 7.96 -26.69
CA LEU A 861 6.74 8.66 -27.37
C LEU A 861 5.57 8.81 -26.40
N HIS A 862 5.04 10.02 -26.29
CA HIS A 862 3.77 10.28 -25.63
C HIS A 862 2.83 10.93 -26.63
N ARG A 863 1.79 10.20 -27.03
CA ARG A 863 0.83 10.61 -28.07
C ARG A 863 -0.48 11.00 -27.43
N LEU A 864 -1.03 12.14 -27.85
CA LEU A 864 -2.39 12.56 -27.57
C LEU A 864 -3.25 12.26 -28.79
N PHE A 865 -4.37 11.58 -28.57
CA PHE A 865 -5.41 11.35 -29.57
C PHE A 865 -6.65 12.15 -29.19
N THR A 866 -7.22 12.88 -30.15
CA THR A 866 -8.46 13.64 -29.96
C THR A 866 -9.39 13.44 -31.13
N PHE A 867 -10.66 13.16 -30.85
CA PHE A 867 -11.73 13.11 -31.83
C PHE A 867 -12.68 14.30 -31.59
N SER A 868 -12.85 15.15 -32.60
CA SER A 868 -13.80 16.26 -32.56
C SER A 868 -14.24 16.65 -33.97
N GLY A 869 -15.53 16.95 -34.15
CA GLY A 869 -16.07 17.42 -35.43
C GLY A 869 -15.86 16.44 -36.59
N GLY A 870 -15.85 15.12 -36.32
CA GLY A 870 -15.58 14.10 -37.33
C GLY A 870 -14.09 13.90 -37.66
N VAL A 871 -13.17 14.50 -36.90
CA VAL A 871 -11.73 14.39 -37.15
C VAL A 871 -11.04 13.75 -35.94
N LEU A 872 -10.36 12.62 -36.17
CA LEU A 872 -9.41 12.03 -35.23
C LEU A 872 -8.01 12.58 -35.52
N THR A 873 -7.34 13.16 -34.54
CA THR A 873 -5.95 13.63 -34.68
C THR A 873 -5.03 12.91 -33.72
N SER A 874 -3.79 12.67 -34.13
CA SER A 874 -2.68 12.33 -33.25
C SER A 874 -1.67 13.46 -33.23
N SER A 875 -1.31 13.90 -32.03
CA SER A 875 -0.27 14.89 -31.78
C SER A 875 0.65 14.42 -30.64
N SER A 876 1.79 15.09 -30.46
CA SER A 876 2.66 14.82 -29.32
C SER A 876 2.09 15.44 -28.04
N ALA A 877 1.89 14.63 -27.00
CA ALA A 877 1.54 15.09 -25.66
C ALA A 877 2.78 15.64 -24.91
N ASP A 878 3.97 15.12 -25.24
CA ASP A 878 5.24 15.60 -24.73
C ASP A 878 6.29 15.63 -25.87
N PRO A 879 6.61 16.82 -26.42
CA PRO A 879 7.50 16.95 -27.57
C PRO A 879 8.98 16.70 -27.24
N ARG A 880 9.33 16.49 -25.95
CA ARG A 880 10.70 16.12 -25.54
C ARG A 880 11.02 14.68 -25.95
N GLY A 881 10.03 13.81 -25.96
CA GLY A 881 10.19 12.39 -26.26
C GLY A 881 10.48 12.14 -27.73
N ARG A 882 11.52 11.34 -28.02
CA ARG A 882 11.80 10.82 -29.37
C ARG A 882 12.16 9.34 -29.27
N PHE A 883 11.38 8.48 -29.89
CA PHE A 883 11.64 7.04 -29.89
C PHE A 883 11.39 6.45 -31.29
N ASP A 884 12.35 5.68 -31.78
CA ASP A 884 12.23 4.97 -33.06
C ASP A 884 11.49 3.66 -32.84
N THR A 885 10.38 3.48 -33.54
CA THR A 885 9.53 2.29 -33.42
C THR A 885 8.97 1.89 -34.76
N LEU A 886 8.88 0.58 -34.97
CA LEU A 886 8.22 -0.01 -36.13
C LEU A 886 6.69 -0.08 -35.95
N ALA A 887 6.19 0.25 -34.76
CA ALA A 887 4.78 0.19 -34.48
C ALA A 887 3.99 1.32 -35.18
N TRP A 888 2.76 0.98 -35.56
CA TRP A 888 1.89 1.82 -36.38
C TRP A 888 0.42 1.57 -36.03
N VAL A 889 -0.51 2.42 -36.47
CA VAL A 889 -1.95 2.23 -36.23
C VAL A 889 -2.55 1.41 -37.38
N GLU A 890 -2.95 0.17 -37.10
CA GLU A 890 -3.55 -0.72 -38.11
C GLU A 890 -5.06 -0.62 -38.22
N ARG A 891 -5.72 -0.14 -37.16
CA ARG A 891 -7.18 -0.01 -37.14
C ARG A 891 -7.62 1.07 -36.17
N VAL A 892 -8.73 1.69 -36.50
CA VAL A 892 -9.49 2.57 -35.61
C VAL A 892 -10.92 2.05 -35.55
N VAL A 893 -11.45 1.88 -34.34
CA VAL A 893 -12.83 1.49 -34.08
C VAL A 893 -13.50 2.65 -33.37
N ILE A 894 -14.52 3.26 -33.98
CA ILE A 894 -15.26 4.40 -33.43
C ILE A 894 -16.64 3.93 -33.00
N LEU A 895 -16.94 4.02 -31.71
CA LEU A 895 -18.21 3.63 -31.10
C LEU A 895 -19.15 4.84 -31.03
N GLY A 896 -20.43 4.64 -31.34
CA GLY A 896 -21.42 5.73 -31.33
C GLY A 896 -21.32 6.67 -32.53
N SER A 897 -20.75 6.23 -33.65
CA SER A 897 -20.59 7.04 -34.86
C SER A 897 -21.80 6.89 -35.80
N ALA A 898 -22.12 7.96 -36.54
CA ALA A 898 -23.00 7.85 -37.70
C ALA A 898 -22.25 7.20 -38.88
N LYS A 899 -23.00 6.62 -39.84
CA LYS A 899 -22.40 6.05 -41.06
C LYS A 899 -21.77 7.17 -41.91
N PRO A 900 -20.45 7.16 -42.16
CA PRO A 900 -19.84 8.15 -43.03
C PRO A 900 -20.11 7.84 -44.51
N ALA A 901 -20.08 8.89 -45.33
CA ALA A 901 -19.98 8.78 -46.78
C ALA A 901 -18.53 8.48 -47.20
N THR A 902 -17.55 9.10 -46.54
CA THR A 902 -16.12 8.91 -46.84
C THR A 902 -15.26 8.96 -45.59
N VAL A 903 -14.15 8.22 -45.60
CA VAL A 903 -13.10 8.31 -44.60
C VAL A 903 -11.78 8.57 -45.32
N SER A 904 -10.96 9.47 -44.79
CA SER A 904 -9.66 9.81 -45.36
C SER A 904 -8.61 10.05 -44.28
N VAL A 905 -7.34 9.87 -44.63
CA VAL A 905 -6.19 10.13 -43.77
C VAL A 905 -5.29 11.19 -44.38
N ARG A 906 -4.73 12.06 -43.54
CA ARG A 906 -3.75 13.07 -43.91
C ARG A 906 -2.58 13.02 -42.93
N LEU A 907 -1.39 12.82 -43.46
CA LEU A 907 -0.13 12.99 -42.73
C LEU A 907 0.23 14.47 -42.63
N ALA A 908 0.97 14.88 -41.59
CA ALA A 908 1.46 16.26 -41.48
C ALA A 908 2.21 16.69 -42.76
N GLY A 909 1.67 17.71 -43.46
CA GLY A 909 2.23 18.24 -44.71
C GLY A 909 1.96 17.41 -45.98
N GLY A 910 1.15 16.35 -45.91
CA GLY A 910 0.80 15.48 -47.04
C GLY A 910 -0.59 15.72 -47.64
N GLU A 911 -0.87 15.04 -48.75
CA GLU A 911 -2.22 14.99 -49.36
C GLU A 911 -3.17 14.07 -48.58
N GLU A 912 -4.46 14.27 -48.79
CA GLU A 912 -5.52 13.48 -48.16
C GLU A 912 -5.79 12.20 -48.98
N THR A 913 -5.68 11.05 -48.35
CA THR A 913 -5.82 9.73 -49.00
C THR A 913 -7.08 9.03 -48.50
N PRO A 914 -7.94 8.45 -49.36
CA PRO A 914 -9.12 7.72 -48.90
C PRO A 914 -8.76 6.43 -48.15
N LEU A 915 -9.60 6.05 -47.20
CA LEU A 915 -9.51 4.80 -46.43
C LEU A 915 -10.80 3.96 -46.56
N ASP A 916 -10.63 2.64 -46.59
CA ASP A 916 -11.73 1.70 -46.50
C ASP A 916 -12.28 1.61 -45.07
N PHE A 917 -13.60 1.45 -44.95
CA PHE A 917 -14.27 1.28 -43.67
C PHE A 917 -15.43 0.29 -43.74
N GLN A 918 -15.80 -0.23 -42.56
CA GLN A 918 -17.00 -1.03 -42.35
C GLN A 918 -17.86 -0.33 -41.29
N TYR A 919 -19.19 -0.43 -41.43
CA TYR A 919 -20.13 0.18 -40.48
C TYR A 919 -21.18 -0.84 -40.06
N ASN A 920 -21.32 -1.02 -38.75
CA ASN A 920 -22.43 -1.77 -38.15
C ASN A 920 -23.50 -0.78 -37.68
N ALA A 921 -24.68 -0.82 -38.32
CA ALA A 921 -25.80 0.06 -38.02
C ALA A 921 -26.54 -0.30 -36.72
N GLU A 922 -26.47 -1.56 -36.27
CA GLU A 922 -27.13 -2.02 -35.05
C GLU A 922 -26.44 -1.46 -33.81
N THR A 923 -25.11 -1.45 -33.81
CA THR A 923 -24.28 -0.97 -32.69
C THR A 923 -23.69 0.43 -32.92
N SER A 924 -23.92 1.04 -34.09
CA SER A 924 -23.32 2.32 -34.49
C SER A 924 -21.79 2.33 -34.40
N VAL A 925 -21.16 1.24 -34.86
CA VAL A 925 -19.70 1.06 -34.82
C VAL A 925 -19.10 1.21 -36.20
N LEU A 926 -18.12 2.11 -36.33
CA LEU A 926 -17.33 2.35 -37.53
C LEU A 926 -15.93 1.76 -37.36
N THR A 927 -15.55 0.84 -38.24
CA THR A 927 -14.22 0.23 -38.26
C THR A 927 -13.45 0.70 -39.49
N ILE A 928 -12.39 1.48 -39.26
CA ILE A 928 -11.50 1.99 -40.30
C ILE A 928 -10.32 1.04 -40.44
N ARG A 929 -10.11 0.50 -41.65
CA ARG A 929 -9.11 -0.54 -41.88
C ARG A 929 -7.82 0.06 -42.44
N LYS A 930 -6.69 -0.36 -41.84
CA LYS A 930 -5.33 -0.08 -42.33
C LYS A 930 -5.04 1.41 -42.59
N PRO A 931 -5.20 2.31 -41.59
CA PRO A 931 -4.71 3.69 -41.72
C PRO A 931 -3.22 3.76 -42.08
N ALA A 932 -2.41 2.79 -41.63
CA ALA A 932 -0.99 2.66 -41.95
C ALA A 932 -0.12 3.85 -41.50
N VAL A 933 -0.58 4.59 -40.50
CA VAL A 933 0.12 5.77 -39.95
C VAL A 933 1.10 5.35 -38.85
N LYS A 934 2.31 5.92 -38.89
CA LYS A 934 3.33 5.69 -37.85
C LYS A 934 2.92 6.37 -36.56
N LEU A 935 3.18 5.73 -35.42
CA LEU A 935 2.90 6.30 -34.10
C LEU A 935 3.77 7.53 -33.78
N SER A 936 4.97 7.60 -34.35
CA SER A 936 5.91 8.71 -34.15
C SER A 936 5.55 9.99 -34.93
N SER A 937 4.50 9.96 -35.76
CA SER A 937 4.14 11.06 -36.66
C SER A 937 2.80 11.67 -36.28
N ASP A 938 2.65 12.96 -36.57
CA ASP A 938 1.36 13.63 -36.50
C ASP A 938 0.51 13.30 -37.74
N TRP A 939 -0.76 13.00 -37.50
CA TRP A 939 -1.70 12.62 -38.54
C TRP A 939 -3.13 12.97 -38.14
N SER A 940 -4.01 13.04 -39.14
CA SER A 940 -5.44 13.21 -38.95
C SER A 940 -6.23 12.24 -39.81
N ILE A 941 -7.34 11.72 -39.31
CA ILE A 941 -8.32 10.92 -40.03
C ILE A 941 -9.64 11.69 -40.01
N THR A 942 -10.18 12.01 -41.19
CA THR A 942 -11.45 12.72 -41.33
C THR A 942 -12.55 11.73 -41.71
N VAL A 943 -13.67 11.81 -41.00
CA VAL A 943 -14.89 11.03 -41.18
C VAL A 943 -15.98 12.00 -41.64
N ARG A 944 -16.44 11.89 -42.89
CA ARG A 944 -17.45 12.78 -43.49
C ARG A 944 -18.71 12.04 -43.88
#